data_AF-A0A5C2HNX9-F1
#
_entry.id   AF-A0A5C2HNX9-F1
#
_cell.length_a   1.000
_cell.length_b   1.000
_cell.length_c   1.000
_cell.angle_alpha   90.00
_cell.angle_beta   90.00
_cell.angle_gamma   90.00
#
_symmetry.space_group_name_H-M   'P 1'
#
loop_
_entity.id
_entity.type
_entity.pdbx_description
1 polymer ?
#
loop_
_entity_poly.entity_id
_entity_poly.type
_entity_poly.pdbx_seq_one_letter_code
_entity_poly.pdbx_strand_id
1 'polypeptide(L)'
;MRLSPALLLTTLLLPLTAAHTATDWRNNRLAPPEKVTVGPSDNYQATLDSQNGQLFFTRNENQISQIYRQQLNSGQAERLLEADHDAKDPALSPDGRWLALTSFRRDAQGDICLYPLHEGGQFHCLTEVNSRDETPFWLNHNHIGYLSRTMMTTGVELIVQAIDGSQKEVVRRGSIAAPTASSDGRYLVYHVGGEASGLYLLDRQTGTETGPLSLDLPGLSSYARFSADNRYLYFGHYLNDTSADQYIDGNDNSVVFRLPLAQLVAANDAKLLPEQLISVGQSCNFPAPTETRLYVTCAYEGSLDIYTLPLSGQVPASWSREQLWESHQNARSHEDRLLLLNTLRYRLTDERTATMLERLLSHHLEIGEFSAADYYVAQLHHHYQISQQPRLAEFYTNLQRLLQARAAKEQQPPAVITPRFRRQIATWQQQLQGPRLTQEIFSAWFAHLLGDNRIAAENLANIAGAEAKLLPLEFYLATELNRAILADKPQQLLPILLNASFNRHIELESRLFYAFHYLRLLSRTEPDPLLREQQLQASLSQLQEPVLLDLFLNEIDLLAMVQAEELSTQRLLFAELSKRLKKYKAEQSIRRIAHIRAIQILGEAEQFQLMELMSRHWLTIAHVSEMAFVDIAEQYSIITVNKGYGLLSEGDALQAANTFYSAIRQTNDLEAHYQYIVLGLSGEPLLQQRLQQAYEILNREALLGVNQRYVEALQRLLNDPQQRPETLQQALTLLEGLRPVGLNPSLRDLLLGYLYQRQLQQKMAGYRYDKELYQKAHYHYMLALDQAYDNVRIEAAILTNLGQLHFSVGNYGLASDFYSRRAALPFSDSTSEAWLLWQQSRALFYYNALPQATATADRAWQLAQQANLPELTAFAERAAFYALQAGHYPQAAERYQQLLAQHELEATNRTKALLGLGYAHYHLNQPDRAIASLEQLLTAAQQLQPLAASTTRLVRFEPQRLQLLALGLLANLSPDPKQQIDYQQQRLALLQQLDGRSSDFAWNEQGRLEFMLKSQQQLALAYESAKMLPQMATTMAHSLPLLTQWLEAGGGYNSPAVIRTLTNYLSLSLLYPEQFQSQPTAPLAALLPQTVTALTLQPYTPPMTAMQRLQLQLLDSGYRYLVRNTLDKKGLTAEIEALQQHPDWQQLPSQRPELAAELMSRLGWLLNR
;
A
#
# COMPACT_ATOMS: atom_id res chain seq x y z
N MET A 1 6.02 -87.05 21.53
CA MET A 1 6.95 -86.61 22.61
C MET A 1 7.61 -85.33 22.10
N ARG A 2 7.19 -84.16 22.62
CA ARG A 2 7.91 -83.30 23.59
C ARG A 2 9.18 -82.67 22.96
N LEU A 3 9.41 -81.36 22.87
CA LEU A 3 8.86 -80.14 23.50
C LEU A 3 9.30 -78.91 22.66
N SER A 4 8.44 -77.89 22.57
CA SER A 4 8.73 -76.46 22.27
C SER A 4 9.17 -75.75 23.59
N PRO A 5 9.54 -74.43 23.68
CA PRO A 5 9.26 -73.31 22.76
C PRO A 5 10.34 -72.22 22.60
N ALA A 6 10.24 -71.42 21.52
CA ALA A 6 10.63 -70.01 21.53
C ALA A 6 9.84 -69.25 20.46
N LEU A 7 9.09 -68.24 20.91
CA LEU A 7 8.28 -67.32 20.12
C LEU A 7 9.17 -66.46 19.20
N LEU A 8 8.80 -66.39 17.92
CA LEU A 8 9.02 -65.23 17.07
C LEU A 8 7.66 -64.88 16.45
N LEU A 9 7.04 -63.82 16.96
CA LEU A 9 5.83 -63.25 16.38
C LEU A 9 6.20 -62.66 15.01
N THR A 10 5.75 -63.31 13.95
CA THR A 10 5.66 -62.76 12.60
C THR A 10 4.48 -61.79 12.56
N THR A 11 4.75 -60.49 12.65
CA THR A 11 3.80 -59.44 12.27
C THR A 11 3.82 -59.27 10.75
N LEU A 12 2.63 -59.17 10.17
CA LEU A 12 2.38 -58.94 8.75
C LEU A 12 3.16 -57.73 8.23
N LEU A 13 4.10 -57.95 7.32
CA LEU A 13 4.56 -56.92 6.39
C LEU A 13 3.63 -56.94 5.17
N LEU A 14 2.57 -56.12 5.23
CA LEU A 14 1.95 -55.59 4.03
C LEU A 14 3.05 -54.84 3.23
N PRO A 15 3.19 -55.04 1.91
CA PRO A 15 4.00 -54.15 1.12
C PRO A 15 3.27 -52.81 1.13
N LEU A 16 3.80 -51.85 1.88
CA LEU A 16 3.47 -50.44 1.70
C LEU A 16 3.85 -50.12 0.27
N THR A 17 2.86 -50.12 -0.62
CA THR A 17 2.91 -49.47 -1.91
C THR A 17 3.32 -48.03 -1.63
N ALA A 18 4.60 -47.74 -1.83
CA ALA A 18 5.07 -46.38 -2.01
C ALA A 18 4.34 -45.88 -3.27
N ALA A 19 3.19 -45.25 -3.06
CA ALA A 19 2.64 -44.33 -4.02
C ALA A 19 3.79 -43.39 -4.38
N HIS A 20 4.33 -43.52 -5.59
CA HIS A 20 5.13 -42.47 -6.17
C HIS A 20 4.19 -41.28 -6.31
N THR A 21 4.08 -40.47 -5.26
CA THR A 21 3.49 -39.14 -5.36
C THR A 21 4.36 -38.42 -6.38
N ALA A 22 3.81 -38.16 -7.56
CA ALA A 22 4.49 -37.35 -8.57
C ALA A 22 5.04 -36.09 -7.89
N THR A 23 6.31 -35.79 -8.09
CA THR A 23 6.97 -34.63 -7.49
C THR A 23 6.20 -33.37 -7.87
N ASP A 24 5.58 -32.70 -6.89
CA ASP A 24 4.89 -31.44 -7.15
C ASP A 24 5.92 -30.30 -7.24
N TRP A 25 6.46 -30.14 -8.44
CA TRP A 25 7.50 -29.15 -8.77
C TRP A 25 7.13 -27.71 -8.38
N ARG A 26 5.84 -27.41 -8.22
CA ARG A 26 5.34 -26.09 -7.82
C ARG A 26 5.84 -25.66 -6.43
N ASN A 27 6.19 -26.64 -5.59
CA ASN A 27 6.73 -26.41 -4.25
C ASN A 27 8.28 -26.47 -4.21
N ASN A 28 8.95 -26.70 -5.35
CA ASN A 28 10.42 -26.71 -5.44
C ASN A 28 10.99 -25.28 -5.52
N ARG A 29 10.59 -24.41 -4.59
CA ARG A 29 11.07 -23.03 -4.45
C ARG A 29 11.18 -22.64 -2.99
N LEU A 30 11.86 -21.53 -2.72
CA LEU A 30 11.80 -20.89 -1.40
C LEU A 30 10.34 -20.59 -1.05
N ALA A 31 9.94 -20.96 0.18
CA ALA A 31 8.61 -20.71 0.68
C ALA A 31 8.44 -19.19 0.90
N PRO A 32 7.52 -18.53 0.19
CA PRO A 32 7.30 -17.11 0.39
C PRO A 32 6.67 -16.85 1.76
N PRO A 33 7.00 -15.75 2.45
CA PRO A 33 6.23 -15.30 3.61
C PRO A 33 4.79 -15.02 3.20
N GLU A 34 3.83 -15.57 3.93
CA GLU A 34 2.41 -15.36 3.68
C GLU A 34 1.91 -14.20 4.54
N LYS A 35 1.40 -13.13 3.92
CA LYS A 35 0.85 -11.97 4.63
C LYS A 35 -0.35 -12.36 5.48
N VAL A 36 -0.41 -11.88 6.73
CA VAL A 36 -1.47 -12.18 7.70
C VAL A 36 -2.29 -10.95 8.03
N THR A 37 -1.65 -9.81 8.30
CA THR A 37 -2.33 -8.52 8.49
C THR A 37 -2.29 -7.69 7.23
N VAL A 38 -3.28 -6.82 7.06
CA VAL A 38 -3.34 -5.89 5.93
C VAL A 38 -3.84 -4.53 6.41
N GLY A 39 -3.44 -3.49 5.70
CA GLY A 39 -3.93 -2.13 5.88
C GLY A 39 -2.83 -1.11 5.64
N PRO A 40 -3.17 0.20 5.62
CA PRO A 40 -2.18 1.27 5.45
C PRO A 40 -1.42 1.61 6.75
N SER A 41 -1.70 0.90 7.84
CA SER A 41 -1.16 1.17 9.18
C SER A 41 -0.17 0.09 9.57
N ASP A 42 0.84 0.47 10.35
CA ASP A 42 1.84 -0.47 10.85
C ASP A 42 1.22 -1.46 11.84
N ASN A 43 1.35 -2.76 11.55
CA ASN A 43 0.92 -3.89 12.36
C ASN A 43 2.17 -4.68 12.80
N TYR A 44 2.48 -4.71 14.09
CA TYR A 44 3.72 -5.29 14.59
C TYR A 44 3.59 -5.97 15.96
N GLN A 45 4.63 -6.72 16.36
CA GLN A 45 4.74 -7.42 17.65
C GLN A 45 3.55 -8.34 17.93
N ALA A 46 3.46 -9.43 17.16
CA ALA A 46 2.36 -10.38 17.30
C ALA A 46 2.53 -11.35 18.49
N THR A 47 1.41 -11.76 19.07
CA THR A 47 1.30 -12.97 19.90
C THR A 47 0.04 -13.73 19.51
N LEU A 48 0.05 -15.06 19.66
CA LEU A 48 -0.96 -15.94 19.07
C LEU A 48 -1.60 -16.86 20.09
N ASP A 49 -2.93 -16.92 20.03
CA ASP A 49 -3.72 -18.01 20.56
C ASP A 49 -3.97 -19.02 19.42
N SER A 50 -3.10 -20.03 19.37
CA SER A 50 -3.18 -21.06 18.33
C SER A 50 -4.39 -21.98 18.48
N GLN A 51 -4.98 -22.08 19.67
CA GLN A 51 -6.13 -22.95 19.92
C GLN A 51 -7.42 -22.34 19.38
N ASN A 52 -7.59 -21.03 19.57
CA ASN A 52 -8.78 -20.30 19.09
C ASN A 52 -8.58 -19.62 17.72
N GLY A 53 -7.38 -19.70 17.13
CA GLY A 53 -7.08 -19.10 15.83
C GLY A 53 -7.05 -17.58 15.86
N GLN A 54 -6.56 -16.99 16.95
CA GLN A 54 -6.57 -15.55 17.18
C GLN A 54 -5.15 -14.97 17.23
N LEU A 55 -4.98 -13.82 16.59
CA LEU A 55 -3.77 -13.01 16.56
C LEU A 55 -4.01 -11.74 17.37
N PHE A 56 -3.10 -11.43 18.29
CA PHE A 56 -3.05 -10.15 18.98
C PHE A 56 -1.80 -9.40 18.55
N PHE A 57 -1.94 -8.12 18.21
CA PHE A 57 -0.83 -7.32 17.72
C PHE A 57 -1.03 -5.83 18.02
N THR A 58 0.06 -5.08 17.95
CA THR A 58 0.03 -3.62 18.03
C THR A 58 -0.23 -3.07 16.63
N ARG A 59 -1.26 -2.24 16.49
CA ARG A 59 -1.46 -1.38 15.33
C ARG A 59 -1.11 0.06 15.69
N ASN A 60 -0.29 0.71 14.88
CA ASN A 60 -0.01 2.13 15.01
C ASN A 60 -0.70 2.90 13.87
N GLU A 61 -1.70 3.72 14.22
CA GLU A 61 -2.44 4.56 13.28
C GLU A 61 -2.35 6.01 13.74
N ASN A 62 -1.79 6.90 12.91
CA ASN A 62 -1.61 8.33 13.22
C ASN A 62 -0.83 8.58 14.54
N GLN A 63 0.24 7.80 14.78
CA GLN A 63 1.08 7.85 15.99
C GLN A 63 0.41 7.32 17.27
N ILE A 64 -0.78 6.72 17.15
CA ILE A 64 -1.52 6.13 18.26
C ILE A 64 -1.38 4.61 18.18
N SER A 65 -0.76 4.01 19.20
CA SER A 65 -0.59 2.56 19.31
C SER A 65 -1.77 1.92 20.02
N GLN A 66 -2.34 0.87 19.42
CA GLN A 66 -3.50 0.17 19.97
C GLN A 66 -3.38 -1.35 19.78
N ILE A 67 -3.98 -2.09 20.69
CA ILE A 67 -4.05 -3.56 20.59
C ILE A 67 -5.24 -3.97 19.72
N TYR A 68 -4.95 -4.74 18.69
CA TYR A 68 -5.94 -5.36 17.82
C TYR A 68 -5.99 -6.86 18.06
N ARG A 69 -7.21 -7.40 17.94
CA ARG A 69 -7.50 -8.84 17.86
C ARG A 69 -7.94 -9.15 16.44
N GLN A 70 -7.30 -10.13 15.81
CA GLN A 70 -7.66 -10.60 14.48
C GLN A 70 -7.95 -12.11 14.47
N GLN A 71 -9.02 -12.50 13.79
CA GLN A 71 -9.32 -13.89 13.46
C GLN A 71 -8.49 -14.33 12.25
N LEU A 72 -7.71 -15.41 12.38
CA LEU A 72 -6.80 -15.86 11.32
C LEU A 72 -7.54 -16.39 10.08
N ASN A 73 -8.72 -16.98 10.25
CA ASN A 73 -9.49 -17.57 9.16
C ASN A 73 -10.19 -16.53 8.27
N SER A 74 -10.66 -15.43 8.86
CA SER A 74 -11.43 -14.40 8.16
C SER A 74 -10.66 -13.11 7.89
N GLY A 75 -9.51 -12.91 8.54
CA GLY A 75 -8.80 -11.64 8.54
C GLY A 75 -9.54 -10.51 9.28
N GLN A 76 -10.65 -10.82 9.97
CA GLN A 76 -11.42 -9.83 10.70
C GLN A 76 -10.60 -9.30 11.87
N ALA A 77 -10.25 -8.02 11.82
CA ALA A 77 -9.52 -7.32 12.86
C ALA A 77 -10.41 -6.29 13.56
N GLU A 78 -10.36 -6.25 14.88
CA GLU A 78 -11.03 -5.25 15.70
C GLU A 78 -10.11 -4.75 16.81
N ARG A 79 -10.34 -3.52 17.26
CA ARG A 79 -9.64 -2.97 18.43
C ARG A 79 -10.11 -3.72 19.68
N LEU A 80 -9.17 -4.18 20.50
CA LEU A 80 -9.47 -4.91 21.72
C LEU A 80 -9.88 -3.98 22.87
N LEU A 81 -9.30 -2.78 22.91
CA LEU A 81 -9.54 -1.75 23.94
C LEU A 81 -10.36 -0.57 23.39
N GLU A 82 -10.80 0.33 24.28
CA GLU A 82 -11.51 1.55 23.88
C GLU A 82 -10.60 2.51 23.10
N ALA A 83 -11.18 3.49 22.39
CA ALA A 83 -10.44 4.36 21.48
C ALA A 83 -9.44 5.31 22.16
N ASP A 84 -9.68 5.65 23.41
CA ASP A 84 -8.85 6.48 24.28
C ASP A 84 -7.78 5.68 25.05
N HIS A 85 -7.64 4.37 24.78
CA HIS A 85 -6.64 3.51 25.43
C HIS A 85 -5.49 3.21 24.49
N ASP A 86 -4.46 4.03 24.59
CA ASP A 86 -3.20 3.77 23.93
C ASP A 86 -2.51 2.58 24.63
N ALA A 87 -2.12 1.58 23.85
CA ALA A 87 -1.51 0.36 24.35
C ALA A 87 -0.67 -0.35 23.30
N LYS A 88 0.38 -1.06 23.75
CA LYS A 88 1.31 -1.82 22.89
C LYS A 88 1.88 -3.05 23.62
N ASP A 89 2.78 -3.77 22.95
CA ASP A 89 3.50 -4.94 23.46
C ASP A 89 2.58 -6.07 24.00
N PRO A 90 1.65 -6.62 23.19
CA PRO A 90 0.75 -7.67 23.65
C PRO A 90 1.53 -8.98 23.93
N ALA A 91 1.32 -9.55 25.13
CA ALA A 91 1.92 -10.81 25.56
C ALA A 91 0.86 -11.77 26.13
N LEU A 92 0.58 -12.84 25.39
CA LEU A 92 -0.42 -13.84 25.77
C LEU A 92 0.14 -14.80 26.84
N SER A 93 -0.65 -15.08 27.88
CA SER A 93 -0.28 -16.05 28.90
C SER A 93 -0.22 -17.47 28.34
N PRO A 94 0.62 -18.37 28.89
CA PRO A 94 0.73 -19.75 28.41
C PRO A 94 -0.59 -20.55 28.45
N ASP A 95 -1.51 -20.18 29.34
CA ASP A 95 -2.83 -20.79 29.50
C ASP A 95 -3.93 -20.09 28.66
N GLY A 96 -3.60 -19.04 27.92
CA GLY A 96 -4.54 -18.27 27.09
C GLY A 96 -5.57 -17.43 27.86
N ARG A 97 -5.52 -17.38 29.20
CA ARG A 97 -6.53 -16.68 30.00
C ARG A 97 -6.31 -15.16 30.06
N TRP A 98 -5.06 -14.73 29.97
CA TRP A 98 -4.66 -13.34 30.16
C TRP A 98 -3.84 -12.81 28.99
N LEU A 99 -4.12 -11.58 28.58
CA LEU A 99 -3.25 -10.81 27.70
C LEU A 99 -2.61 -9.69 28.52
N ALA A 100 -1.30 -9.76 28.70
CA ALA A 100 -0.53 -8.66 29.26
C ALA A 100 -0.22 -7.63 28.17
N LEU A 101 -0.17 -6.35 28.52
CA LEU A 101 0.16 -5.26 27.61
C LEU A 101 0.75 -4.06 28.37
N THR A 102 1.45 -3.21 27.65
CA THR A 102 1.87 -1.88 28.11
C THR A 102 0.73 -0.89 27.81
N SER A 103 0.13 -0.28 28.82
CA SER A 103 -0.98 0.69 28.70
C SER A 103 -0.52 2.11 29.05
N PHE A 104 -0.90 3.08 28.23
CA PHE A 104 -0.60 4.49 28.45
C PHE A 104 -1.80 5.30 28.97
N ARG A 105 -2.90 4.63 29.31
CA ARG A 105 -4.16 5.30 29.68
C ARG A 105 -4.06 6.05 31.02
N ARG A 106 -3.46 5.42 32.03
CA ARG A 106 -3.34 6.00 33.39
C ARG A 106 -2.04 6.79 33.56
N ASP A 107 -0.97 6.30 32.95
CA ASP A 107 0.36 6.92 32.94
C ASP A 107 0.86 6.99 31.50
N ALA A 108 1.20 8.20 31.03
CA ALA A 108 1.80 8.40 29.71
C ALA A 108 3.18 7.75 29.57
N GLN A 109 3.82 7.34 30.69
CA GLN A 109 5.07 6.59 30.68
C GLN A 109 4.90 5.09 30.43
N GLY A 110 3.70 4.54 30.67
CA GLY A 110 3.38 3.14 30.46
C GLY A 110 3.28 2.31 31.74
N ASP A 111 2.17 1.59 31.88
CA ASP A 111 1.86 0.63 32.95
C ASP A 111 1.72 -0.79 32.38
N ILE A 112 2.11 -1.82 33.13
CA ILE A 112 1.80 -3.20 32.76
C ILE A 112 0.39 -3.56 33.24
N CYS A 113 -0.47 -3.93 32.30
CA CYS A 113 -1.85 -4.32 32.57
C CYS A 113 -2.22 -5.67 31.97
N LEU A 114 -3.18 -6.33 32.63
CA LEU A 114 -3.74 -7.62 32.27
C LEU A 114 -5.18 -7.46 31.79
N TYR A 115 -5.46 -8.06 30.64
CA TYR A 115 -6.78 -8.15 30.04
C TYR A 115 -7.27 -9.61 30.05
N PRO A 116 -8.41 -9.93 30.67
CA PRO A 116 -8.95 -11.29 30.69
C PRO A 116 -9.66 -11.62 29.37
N LEU A 117 -9.28 -12.74 28.72
CA LEU A 117 -9.80 -13.08 27.39
C LEU A 117 -11.13 -13.86 27.40
N HIS A 118 -11.47 -14.57 28.48
CA HIS A 118 -12.63 -15.48 28.51
C HIS A 118 -13.69 -15.17 29.57
N GLU A 119 -13.35 -14.45 30.65
CA GLU A 119 -14.20 -14.41 31.86
C GLU A 119 -15.08 -13.15 31.99
N GLY A 120 -15.12 -12.27 31.00
CA GLY A 120 -15.84 -10.99 31.11
C GLY A 120 -15.32 -10.10 32.25
N GLY A 121 -14.08 -10.35 32.70
CA GLY A 121 -13.44 -9.63 33.80
C GLY A 121 -12.98 -8.23 33.41
N GLN A 122 -12.70 -7.41 34.42
CA GLN A 122 -12.22 -6.04 34.20
C GLN A 122 -10.72 -6.01 33.93
N PHE A 123 -10.31 -5.11 33.03
CA PHE A 123 -8.93 -4.72 32.79
C PHE A 123 -8.24 -4.29 34.09
N HIS A 124 -7.11 -4.90 34.43
CA HIS A 124 -6.43 -4.69 35.72
C HIS A 124 -4.94 -4.40 35.50
N CYS A 125 -4.43 -3.31 36.08
CA CYS A 125 -3.01 -2.97 35.98
C CYS A 125 -2.23 -3.39 37.22
N LEU A 126 -1.08 -4.02 36.98
CA LEU A 126 -0.19 -4.56 38.01
C LEU A 126 0.78 -3.52 38.57
N THR A 127 1.10 -2.49 37.78
CA THR A 127 2.07 -1.45 38.12
C THR A 127 1.43 -0.11 38.50
N GLU A 128 2.24 0.78 39.05
CA GLU A 128 1.85 2.08 39.60
C GLU A 128 2.32 3.24 38.69
N VAL A 129 1.64 4.40 38.78
CA VAL A 129 1.75 5.58 37.90
C VAL A 129 3.09 6.37 38.02
N ASN A 130 4.11 5.82 38.68
CA ASN A 130 5.38 6.52 38.96
C ASN A 130 6.62 5.83 38.37
N SER A 131 6.41 4.80 37.54
CA SER A 131 7.45 4.10 36.82
C SER A 131 7.11 4.02 35.35
N ARG A 132 8.14 4.05 34.50
CA ARG A 132 7.98 3.63 33.11
C ARG A 132 8.11 2.12 33.06
N ASP A 133 7.00 1.42 32.89
CA ASP A 133 6.96 -0.03 32.81
C ASP A 133 6.57 -0.49 31.40
N GLU A 134 7.38 -1.35 30.78
CA GLU A 134 7.20 -1.76 29.38
C GLU A 134 7.65 -3.20 29.09
N THR A 135 7.32 -3.71 27.91
CA THR A 135 7.71 -5.04 27.39
C THR A 135 7.36 -6.21 28.32
N PRO A 136 6.07 -6.43 28.64
CA PRO A 136 5.66 -7.57 29.45
C PRO A 136 5.95 -8.91 28.76
N PHE A 137 6.33 -9.93 29.52
CA PHE A 137 6.48 -11.31 29.07
C PHE A 137 6.13 -12.30 30.18
N TRP A 138 5.76 -13.53 29.83
CA TRP A 138 5.33 -14.54 30.81
C TRP A 138 6.46 -15.52 31.12
N LEU A 139 6.62 -15.85 32.41
CA LEU A 139 7.50 -16.94 32.86
C LEU A 139 6.73 -18.25 33.07
N ASN A 140 5.47 -18.13 33.51
CA ASN A 140 4.49 -19.21 33.67
C ASN A 140 3.10 -18.58 33.77
N HIS A 141 2.04 -19.39 33.97
CA HIS A 141 0.66 -18.88 34.03
C HIS A 141 0.38 -17.86 35.16
N ASN A 142 1.23 -17.76 36.19
CA ASN A 142 1.05 -16.88 37.36
C ASN A 142 2.16 -15.84 37.56
N HIS A 143 3.22 -15.84 36.74
CA HIS A 143 4.34 -14.91 36.88
C HIS A 143 4.63 -14.19 35.58
N ILE A 144 4.73 -12.86 35.68
CA ILE A 144 5.02 -11.94 34.59
C ILE A 144 6.36 -11.27 34.85
N GLY A 145 7.14 -11.04 33.80
CA GLY A 145 8.31 -10.19 33.80
C GLY A 145 8.09 -8.94 32.97
N TYR A 146 8.77 -7.86 33.30
CA TYR A 146 8.70 -6.58 32.59
C TYR A 146 9.93 -5.72 32.90
N LEU A 147 10.17 -4.70 32.08
CA LEU A 147 11.20 -3.69 32.33
C LEU A 147 10.57 -2.52 33.07
N SER A 148 11.26 -2.03 34.10
CA SER A 148 10.83 -0.89 34.91
C SER A 148 11.93 0.16 35.00
N ARG A 149 11.56 1.43 34.85
CA ARG A 149 12.45 2.57 35.11
C ARG A 149 11.78 3.55 36.06
N THR A 150 12.32 3.65 37.28
CA THR A 150 11.86 4.64 38.26
C THR A 150 12.59 5.97 38.08
N MET A 151 11.94 7.08 38.43
CA MET A 151 12.52 8.43 38.35
C MET A 151 13.79 8.63 39.20
N MET A 152 14.04 7.77 40.19
CA MET A 152 15.17 7.85 41.12
C MET A 152 16.39 7.04 40.67
N THR A 153 16.26 6.18 39.66
CA THR A 153 17.33 5.27 39.20
C THR A 153 17.75 5.60 37.78
N THR A 154 19.06 5.64 37.53
CA THR A 154 19.61 5.95 36.20
C THR A 154 19.47 4.79 35.19
N GLY A 155 19.32 3.55 35.67
CA GLY A 155 19.21 2.33 34.85
C GLY A 155 17.80 1.70 34.83
N VAL A 156 17.62 0.72 33.94
CA VAL A 156 16.40 -0.10 33.82
C VAL A 156 16.53 -1.33 34.71
N GLU A 157 15.45 -1.69 35.40
CA GLU A 157 15.33 -2.91 36.20
C GLU A 157 14.50 -3.95 35.45
N LEU A 158 15.02 -5.18 35.31
CA LEU A 158 14.24 -6.32 34.87
C LEU A 158 13.55 -6.93 36.10
N ILE A 159 12.23 -6.85 36.16
CA ILE A 159 11.41 -7.30 37.28
C ILE A 159 10.66 -8.56 36.89
N VAL A 160 10.51 -9.49 37.83
CA VAL A 160 9.58 -10.62 37.75
C VAL A 160 8.64 -10.55 38.95
N GLN A 161 7.34 -10.72 38.71
CA GLN A 161 6.30 -10.55 39.73
C GLN A 161 5.17 -11.57 39.54
N ALA A 162 4.59 -12.03 40.65
CA ALA A 162 3.37 -12.82 40.62
C ALA A 162 2.16 -11.94 40.30
N ILE A 163 1.22 -12.44 39.48
CA ILE A 163 0.04 -11.68 39.04
C ILE A 163 -0.91 -11.28 40.19
N ASP A 164 -0.82 -11.96 41.33
CA ASP A 164 -1.57 -11.63 42.56
C ASP A 164 -0.84 -10.61 43.46
N GLY A 165 0.36 -10.16 43.06
CA GLY A 165 1.20 -9.24 43.80
C GLY A 165 1.95 -9.85 44.99
N SER A 166 1.84 -11.16 45.24
CA SER A 166 2.43 -11.82 46.42
C SER A 166 3.96 -11.90 46.40
N GLN A 167 4.56 -11.85 45.21
CA GLN A 167 6.00 -11.96 45.00
C GLN A 167 6.49 -10.96 43.96
N LYS A 168 7.61 -10.28 44.23
CA LYS A 168 8.27 -9.35 43.30
C LYS A 168 9.78 -9.43 43.49
N GLU A 169 10.52 -9.69 42.42
CA GLU A 169 11.98 -9.77 42.41
C GLU A 169 12.58 -8.90 41.31
N VAL A 170 13.71 -8.23 41.61
CA VAL A 170 14.53 -7.55 40.60
C VAL A 170 15.61 -8.53 40.16
N VAL A 171 15.50 -9.04 38.93
CA VAL A 171 16.39 -10.05 38.36
C VAL A 171 17.72 -9.43 37.94
N ARG A 172 17.68 -8.26 37.30
CA ARG A 172 18.87 -7.57 36.79
C ARG A 172 18.67 -6.05 36.73
N ARG A 173 19.76 -5.30 36.86
CA ARG A 173 19.82 -3.84 36.63
C ARG A 173 20.80 -3.51 35.52
N GLY A 174 20.49 -2.53 34.68
CA GLY A 174 21.42 -2.02 33.67
C GLY A 174 20.74 -1.40 32.46
N SER A 175 21.46 -1.35 31.34
CA SER A 175 20.91 -1.00 30.02
C SER A 175 20.35 -2.27 29.39
N ILE A 176 19.09 -2.60 29.68
CA ILE A 176 18.42 -3.86 29.29
C ILE A 176 17.25 -3.53 28.36
N ALA A 177 17.05 -4.33 27.31
CA ALA A 177 15.93 -4.22 26.38
C ALA A 177 15.37 -5.59 25.98
N ALA A 178 14.10 -5.61 25.54
CA ALA A 178 13.42 -6.76 24.93
C ALA A 178 13.60 -8.12 25.65
N PRO A 179 13.29 -8.21 26.97
CA PRO A 179 13.40 -9.47 27.69
C PRO A 179 12.29 -10.46 27.30
N THR A 180 12.60 -11.75 27.39
CA THR A 180 11.61 -12.83 27.29
C THR A 180 12.08 -14.08 28.05
N ALA A 181 11.18 -15.03 28.26
CA ALA A 181 11.45 -16.27 28.98
C ALA A 181 11.19 -17.51 28.11
N SER A 182 11.88 -18.60 28.44
CA SER A 182 11.52 -19.95 27.96
C SER A 182 10.15 -20.35 28.53
N SER A 183 9.45 -21.26 27.86
CA SER A 183 8.09 -21.66 28.27
C SER A 183 8.03 -22.38 29.62
N ASP A 184 9.17 -22.87 30.11
CA ASP A 184 9.34 -23.45 31.45
C ASP A 184 9.80 -22.42 32.51
N GLY A 185 10.03 -21.17 32.12
CA GLY A 185 10.47 -20.08 33.01
C GLY A 185 11.90 -20.21 33.55
N ARG A 186 12.69 -21.18 33.06
CA ARG A 186 14.08 -21.40 33.50
C ARG A 186 15.05 -20.40 32.91
N TYR A 187 14.95 -20.13 31.61
CA TYR A 187 15.88 -19.28 30.89
C TYR A 187 15.24 -17.91 30.62
N LEU A 188 16.00 -16.85 30.84
CA LEU A 188 15.67 -15.51 30.36
C LEU A 188 16.68 -15.08 29.31
N VAL A 189 16.19 -14.46 28.24
CA VAL A 189 17.05 -13.80 27.25
C VAL A 189 16.66 -12.34 27.17
N TYR A 190 17.64 -11.47 27.04
CA TYR A 190 17.43 -10.02 26.93
C TYR A 190 18.65 -9.39 26.24
N HIS A 191 18.44 -8.21 25.65
CA HIS A 191 19.51 -7.42 25.06
C HIS A 191 20.15 -6.51 26.12
N VAL A 192 21.47 -6.42 26.13
CA VAL A 192 22.24 -5.47 26.95
C VAL A 192 22.88 -4.45 26.02
N GLY A 193 22.79 -3.15 26.32
CA GLY A 193 23.46 -2.07 25.58
C GLY A 193 24.76 -1.59 26.25
N GLY A 194 25.68 -0.99 25.48
CA GLY A 194 26.95 -0.44 25.97
C GLY A 194 28.17 -1.02 25.23
N GLU A 195 29.35 -1.03 25.87
CA GLU A 195 30.60 -1.56 25.27
C GLU A 195 30.53 -3.07 24.95
N ALA A 196 29.71 -3.84 25.69
CA ALA A 196 29.46 -5.26 25.46
C ALA A 196 28.01 -5.49 25.00
N SER A 197 27.59 -4.76 23.95
CA SER A 197 26.21 -4.84 23.45
C SER A 197 25.88 -6.20 22.85
N GLY A 198 24.68 -6.72 23.07
CA GLY A 198 24.20 -7.95 22.44
C GLY A 198 23.18 -8.72 23.28
N LEU A 199 22.84 -9.93 22.84
CA LEU A 199 21.94 -10.82 23.57
C LEU A 199 22.67 -11.53 24.72
N TYR A 200 22.01 -11.64 25.86
CA TYR A 200 22.48 -12.35 27.05
C TYR A 200 21.46 -13.40 27.46
N LEU A 201 21.94 -14.56 27.91
CA LEU A 201 21.13 -15.65 28.45
C LEU A 201 21.40 -15.78 29.96
N LEU A 202 20.33 -15.81 30.76
CA LEU A 202 20.38 -16.09 32.20
C LEU A 202 19.67 -17.41 32.50
N ASP A 203 20.39 -18.37 33.08
CA ASP A 203 19.81 -19.56 33.68
C ASP A 203 19.39 -19.23 35.12
N ARG A 204 18.07 -19.12 35.36
CA ARG A 204 17.53 -18.78 36.68
C ARG A 204 17.71 -19.88 37.71
N GLN A 205 17.97 -21.13 37.28
CA GLN A 205 18.19 -22.24 38.21
C GLN A 205 19.61 -22.20 38.80
N THR A 206 20.61 -21.86 37.99
CA THR A 206 22.02 -21.80 38.42
C THR A 206 22.49 -20.40 38.78
N GLY A 207 21.76 -19.36 38.34
CA GLY A 207 22.18 -17.96 38.42
C GLY A 207 23.29 -17.60 37.43
N THR A 208 23.60 -18.49 36.47
CA THR A 208 24.67 -18.27 35.50
C THR A 208 24.17 -17.40 34.35
N GLU A 209 24.96 -16.38 34.03
CA GLU A 209 24.70 -15.48 32.91
C GLU A 209 25.78 -15.65 31.85
N THR A 210 25.38 -15.72 30.58
CA THR A 210 26.27 -15.90 29.44
C THR A 210 25.95 -14.86 28.38
N GLY A 211 26.93 -14.05 28.00
CA GLY A 211 26.79 -13.08 26.92
C GLY A 211 27.93 -12.05 26.85
N PRO A 212 27.99 -11.24 25.78
CA PRO A 212 27.04 -11.25 24.67
C PRO A 212 27.18 -12.53 23.82
N LEU A 213 26.09 -13.00 23.20
CA LEU A 213 26.12 -14.19 22.36
C LEU A 213 27.11 -14.01 21.20
N SER A 214 28.16 -14.85 21.18
CA SER A 214 29.18 -14.81 20.13
C SER A 214 28.70 -15.59 18.90
N LEU A 215 28.40 -14.89 17.80
CA LEU A 215 27.92 -15.49 16.56
C LEU A 215 29.03 -15.52 15.49
N ASP A 216 29.03 -16.54 14.63
CA ASP A 216 29.85 -16.59 13.40
C ASP A 216 29.16 -15.85 12.24
N LEU A 217 28.76 -14.61 12.52
CA LEU A 217 28.08 -13.69 11.62
C LEU A 217 28.51 -12.24 11.95
N PRO A 218 28.50 -11.31 10.97
CA PRO A 218 28.65 -9.89 11.26
C PRO A 218 27.39 -9.31 11.90
N GLY A 219 27.52 -8.16 12.57
CA GLY A 219 26.37 -7.36 13.01
C GLY A 219 25.84 -7.65 14.42
N LEU A 220 24.59 -7.27 14.67
CA LEU A 220 23.97 -7.23 16.01
C LEU A 220 22.62 -7.96 16.04
N SER A 221 22.39 -8.71 17.12
CA SER A 221 21.11 -9.39 17.34
C SER A 221 20.14 -8.54 18.16
N SER A 222 18.85 -8.65 17.86
CA SER A 222 17.74 -7.93 18.50
C SER A 222 16.68 -8.90 19.03
N TYR A 223 15.42 -8.46 19.12
CA TYR A 223 14.28 -9.15 19.72
C TYR A 223 14.33 -10.66 19.55
N ALA A 224 14.30 -11.38 20.67
CA ALA A 224 14.39 -12.82 20.71
C ALA A 224 13.12 -13.44 21.32
N ARG A 225 12.82 -14.69 20.94
CA ARG A 225 11.71 -15.49 21.48
C ARG A 225 12.02 -16.97 21.46
N PHE A 226 11.73 -17.66 22.56
CA PHE A 226 11.87 -19.12 22.63
C PHE A 226 10.74 -19.80 21.85
N SER A 227 11.04 -20.96 21.27
CA SER A 227 9.99 -21.85 20.77
C SER A 227 9.17 -22.43 21.93
N ALA A 228 7.89 -22.73 21.69
CA ALA A 228 6.99 -23.27 22.72
C ALA A 228 7.52 -24.57 23.36
N ASP A 229 8.28 -25.36 22.60
CA ASP A 229 8.92 -26.61 23.02
C ASP A 229 10.33 -26.44 23.63
N ASN A 230 10.80 -25.19 23.82
CA ASN A 230 12.13 -24.84 24.32
C ASN A 230 13.33 -25.46 23.56
N ARG A 231 13.15 -25.87 22.30
CA ARG A 231 14.25 -26.41 21.49
C ARG A 231 15.09 -25.32 20.82
N TYR A 232 14.50 -24.16 20.52
CA TYR A 232 15.13 -23.11 19.75
C TYR A 232 14.92 -21.73 20.38
N LEU A 233 15.92 -20.88 20.19
CA LEU A 233 15.81 -19.44 20.35
C LEU A 233 15.72 -18.81 18.96
N TYR A 234 14.61 -18.13 18.67
CA TYR A 234 14.42 -17.31 17.46
C TYR A 234 14.81 -15.86 17.78
N PHE A 235 15.43 -15.15 16.86
CA PHE A 235 15.81 -13.75 17.08
C PHE A 235 15.93 -12.98 15.76
N GLY A 236 15.66 -11.67 15.80
CA GLY A 236 16.03 -10.75 14.73
C GLY A 236 17.52 -10.44 14.76
N HIS A 237 18.14 -10.23 13.60
CA HIS A 237 19.56 -9.95 13.46
C HIS A 237 19.80 -8.97 12.30
N TYR A 238 20.53 -7.89 12.58
CA TYR A 238 20.97 -6.92 11.58
C TYR A 238 22.31 -7.42 11.04
N LEU A 239 22.33 -7.82 9.77
CA LEU A 239 23.49 -8.48 9.14
C LEU A 239 24.25 -7.58 8.17
N ASN A 240 23.57 -6.55 7.67
CA ASN A 240 23.96 -5.67 6.57
C ASN A 240 23.73 -4.21 6.98
N ASP A 241 24.54 -3.30 6.44
CA ASP A 241 24.43 -1.85 6.66
C ASP A 241 23.57 -1.25 5.55
N THR A 242 22.28 -1.52 5.66
CA THR A 242 21.26 -1.08 4.70
C THR A 242 20.94 0.42 4.79
N SER A 243 21.29 1.06 5.92
CA SER A 243 21.21 2.50 6.10
C SER A 243 22.37 3.26 5.43
N ALA A 244 23.42 2.53 5.05
CA ALA A 244 24.66 3.02 4.44
C ALA A 244 25.40 4.05 5.31
N ASP A 245 25.34 3.89 6.64
CA ASP A 245 25.98 4.79 7.61
C ASP A 245 27.32 4.26 8.16
N GLN A 246 27.73 3.06 7.71
CA GLN A 246 28.90 2.27 8.10
C GLN A 246 28.78 1.50 9.43
N TYR A 247 27.63 1.55 10.08
CA TYR A 247 27.36 0.82 11.31
C TYR A 247 26.21 -0.15 11.07
N ILE A 248 26.42 -1.41 11.45
CA ILE A 248 25.31 -2.38 11.45
C ILE A 248 24.59 -2.24 12.79
N ASP A 249 23.43 -1.58 12.79
CA ASP A 249 22.67 -1.26 13.99
C ASP A 249 21.14 -1.41 13.84
N GLY A 250 20.38 -0.87 14.80
CA GLY A 250 18.92 -0.99 14.84
C GLY A 250 18.17 -0.26 13.72
N ASN A 251 18.83 0.63 12.98
CA ASN A 251 18.27 1.36 11.84
C ASN A 251 18.34 0.55 10.54
N ASP A 252 19.05 -0.57 10.55
CA ASP A 252 19.16 -1.46 9.40
C ASP A 252 18.01 -2.45 9.28
N ASN A 253 17.95 -3.10 8.11
CA ASN A 253 17.05 -4.22 7.89
C ASN A 253 17.46 -5.41 8.76
N SER A 254 16.50 -5.86 9.56
CA SER A 254 16.65 -7.08 10.35
C SER A 254 16.22 -8.29 9.54
N VAL A 255 16.84 -9.44 9.79
CA VAL A 255 16.38 -10.74 9.32
C VAL A 255 16.27 -11.72 10.49
N VAL A 256 15.42 -12.74 10.36
CA VAL A 256 15.17 -13.69 11.45
C VAL A 256 16.08 -14.90 11.35
N PHE A 257 16.67 -15.26 12.49
CA PHE A 257 17.49 -16.45 12.70
C PHE A 257 16.91 -17.33 13.80
N ARG A 258 17.37 -18.59 13.87
CA ARG A 258 17.19 -19.44 15.04
C ARG A 258 18.45 -20.19 15.43
N LEU A 259 18.54 -20.56 16.70
CA LEU A 259 19.66 -21.32 17.27
C LEU A 259 19.12 -22.41 18.21
N PRO A 260 19.66 -23.65 18.16
CA PRO A 260 19.29 -24.68 19.14
C PRO A 260 19.68 -24.27 20.56
N LEU A 261 18.73 -24.30 21.49
CA LEU A 261 18.97 -23.88 22.88
C LEU A 261 20.04 -24.76 23.56
N ALA A 262 20.07 -26.06 23.26
CA ALA A 262 21.09 -26.95 23.79
C ALA A 262 22.52 -26.56 23.36
N GLN A 263 22.71 -26.05 22.14
CA GLN A 263 24.01 -25.56 21.67
C GLN A 263 24.38 -24.25 22.36
N LEU A 264 23.41 -23.36 22.53
CA LEU A 264 23.58 -22.08 23.21
C LEU A 264 24.09 -22.27 24.65
N VAL A 265 23.45 -23.17 25.41
CA VAL A 265 23.82 -23.46 26.80
C VAL A 265 25.19 -24.16 26.90
N ALA A 266 25.61 -24.91 25.89
CA ALA A 266 26.88 -25.64 25.88
C ALA A 266 28.07 -24.85 25.29
N ALA A 267 27.84 -23.65 24.75
CA ALA A 267 28.78 -22.98 23.87
C ALA A 267 30.12 -22.58 24.52
N ASN A 268 30.15 -22.28 25.83
CA ASN A 268 31.35 -21.88 26.57
C ASN A 268 32.24 -20.88 25.78
N ASP A 269 31.66 -19.74 25.38
CA ASP A 269 32.29 -18.67 24.55
C ASP A 269 32.65 -19.03 23.10
N ALA A 270 32.34 -20.24 22.62
CA ALA A 270 32.53 -20.59 21.21
C ALA A 270 31.59 -19.79 20.30
N LYS A 271 32.09 -19.38 19.12
CA LYS A 271 31.26 -18.75 18.08
C LYS A 271 30.22 -19.75 17.56
N LEU A 272 28.95 -19.37 17.66
CA LEU A 272 27.81 -20.17 17.21
C LEU A 272 27.36 -19.71 15.82
N LEU A 273 27.09 -20.66 14.94
CA LEU A 273 26.48 -20.37 13.64
C LEU A 273 24.97 -20.65 13.75
N PRO A 274 24.10 -19.62 13.74
CA PRO A 274 22.66 -19.81 13.72
C PRO A 274 22.12 -20.11 12.31
N GLU A 275 20.91 -20.65 12.23
CA GLU A 275 20.21 -20.88 10.95
C GLU A 275 19.46 -19.61 10.54
N GLN A 276 19.76 -19.08 9.36
CA GLN A 276 19.02 -17.98 8.76
C GLN A 276 17.68 -18.48 8.23
N LEU A 277 16.59 -17.79 8.57
CA LEU A 277 15.23 -18.20 8.20
C LEU A 277 14.64 -17.37 7.06
N ILE A 278 15.12 -16.15 6.88
CA ILE A 278 14.58 -15.17 5.92
C ILE A 278 15.73 -14.53 5.15
N SER A 279 15.51 -14.29 3.85
CA SER A 279 16.41 -13.61 2.92
C SER A 279 16.70 -12.17 3.35
N VAL A 280 17.93 -11.71 3.12
CA VAL A 280 18.33 -10.32 3.43
C VAL A 280 17.69 -9.27 2.52
N GLY A 281 16.98 -9.71 1.46
CA GLY A 281 16.13 -8.84 0.65
C GLY A 281 14.82 -8.45 1.35
N GLN A 282 14.57 -8.96 2.56
CA GLN A 282 13.41 -8.63 3.38
C GLN A 282 13.85 -8.06 4.72
N SER A 283 13.07 -7.12 5.25
CA SER A 283 13.29 -6.54 6.57
C SER A 283 12.24 -7.08 7.53
N CYS A 284 12.58 -8.10 8.32
CA CYS A 284 11.69 -8.81 9.23
C CYS A 284 12.28 -8.94 10.63
N ASN A 285 11.47 -8.64 11.65
CA ASN A 285 11.82 -8.73 13.07
C ASN A 285 10.62 -9.27 13.89
N PHE A 286 10.71 -9.22 15.22
CA PHE A 286 9.68 -9.63 16.18
C PHE A 286 9.20 -11.08 15.96
N PRO A 287 10.09 -12.08 16.02
CA PRO A 287 9.68 -13.47 15.82
C PRO A 287 8.70 -13.94 16.90
N ALA A 288 7.61 -14.55 16.48
CA ALA A 288 6.56 -15.14 17.30
C ALA A 288 6.29 -16.59 16.86
N PRO A 289 7.15 -17.54 17.26
CA PRO A 289 6.95 -18.96 16.94
C PRO A 289 5.76 -19.56 17.69
N THR A 290 4.94 -20.34 16.98
CA THR A 290 3.94 -21.24 17.55
C THR A 290 4.45 -22.69 17.50
N GLU A 291 3.60 -23.66 17.83
CA GLU A 291 3.95 -25.09 17.68
C GLU A 291 4.16 -25.53 16.22
N THR A 292 3.58 -24.80 15.25
CA THR A 292 3.54 -25.24 13.85
C THR A 292 4.03 -24.19 12.85
N ARG A 293 3.98 -22.90 13.19
CA ARG A 293 4.32 -21.79 12.29
C ARG A 293 5.13 -20.72 13.00
N LEU A 294 5.90 -19.97 12.21
CA LEU A 294 6.60 -18.77 12.66
C LEU A 294 5.83 -17.55 12.17
N TYR A 295 5.56 -16.59 13.05
CA TYR A 295 5.05 -15.27 12.68
C TYR A 295 6.15 -14.24 12.86
N VAL A 296 6.24 -13.29 11.95
CA VAL A 296 7.26 -12.22 11.94
C VAL A 296 6.61 -10.92 11.50
N THR A 297 7.09 -9.80 11.99
CA THR A 297 6.73 -8.49 11.46
C THR A 297 7.73 -8.11 10.39
N CYS A 298 7.26 -7.83 9.18
CA CYS A 298 8.11 -7.40 8.07
C CYS A 298 7.68 -6.03 7.56
N ALA A 299 8.67 -5.23 7.13
CA ALA A 299 8.42 -4.02 6.38
C ALA A 299 8.18 -4.37 4.90
N TYR A 300 7.04 -3.94 4.35
CA TYR A 300 6.67 -4.14 2.96
C TYR A 300 5.83 -2.95 2.46
N GLU A 301 6.13 -2.44 1.26
CA GLU A 301 5.42 -1.32 0.62
C GLU A 301 5.25 -0.05 1.49
N GLY A 302 6.18 0.20 2.42
CA GLY A 302 6.15 1.38 3.30
C GLY A 302 5.28 1.22 4.56
N SER A 303 4.85 -0.01 4.88
CA SER A 303 4.14 -0.36 6.11
C SER A 303 4.76 -1.58 6.79
N LEU A 304 4.59 -1.70 8.11
CA LEU A 304 4.87 -2.93 8.84
C LEU A 304 3.65 -3.84 8.83
N ASP A 305 3.84 -5.12 8.51
CA ASP A 305 2.78 -6.12 8.57
C ASP A 305 3.29 -7.43 9.15
N ILE A 306 2.37 -8.24 9.66
CA ILE A 306 2.67 -9.56 10.17
C ILE A 306 2.54 -10.58 9.04
N TYR A 307 3.61 -11.36 8.85
CA TYR A 307 3.71 -12.46 7.90
C TYR A 307 3.88 -13.79 8.66
N THR A 308 3.54 -14.89 8.01
CA THR A 308 3.73 -16.24 8.54
C THR A 308 4.52 -17.13 7.60
N LEU A 309 5.34 -17.99 8.20
CA LEU A 309 6.27 -18.90 7.54
C LEU A 309 6.26 -20.28 8.23
N PRO A 310 6.77 -21.34 7.58
CA PRO A 310 7.17 -22.55 8.28
C PRO A 310 8.18 -22.25 9.40
N LEU A 311 8.24 -23.10 10.43
CA LEU A 311 9.21 -22.92 11.54
C LEU A 311 10.69 -22.95 11.10
N SER A 312 10.98 -23.54 9.93
CA SER A 312 12.30 -23.55 9.30
C SER A 312 12.56 -22.34 8.38
N GLY A 313 11.66 -21.37 8.35
CA GLY A 313 11.77 -20.20 7.47
C GLY A 313 11.46 -20.53 6.00
N GLN A 314 12.04 -19.73 5.11
CA GLN A 314 11.82 -19.81 3.67
C GLN A 314 12.48 -21.04 3.02
N VAL A 315 13.56 -21.58 3.60
CA VAL A 315 14.23 -22.77 3.05
C VAL A 315 13.59 -24.03 3.63
N PRO A 316 12.91 -24.86 2.81
CA PRO A 316 12.25 -26.06 3.30
C PRO A 316 13.22 -26.99 4.04
N ALA A 317 12.77 -27.52 5.19
CA ALA A 317 13.59 -28.42 6.01
C ALA A 317 13.93 -29.75 5.32
N SER A 318 13.13 -30.16 4.33
CA SER A 318 13.29 -31.41 3.58
C SER A 318 14.31 -31.35 2.45
N TRP A 319 14.85 -30.18 2.11
CA TRP A 319 15.78 -30.05 0.99
C TRP A 319 17.13 -30.71 1.31
N SER A 320 17.57 -31.54 0.36
CA SER A 320 18.89 -32.20 0.37
C SER A 320 20.03 -31.23 0.04
N ARG A 321 21.28 -31.70 0.23
CA ARG A 321 22.49 -30.96 -0.14
C ARG A 321 22.48 -30.59 -1.62
N GLU A 322 22.10 -31.52 -2.48
CA GLU A 322 22.05 -31.34 -3.93
C GLU A 322 21.03 -30.27 -4.30
N GLN A 323 19.83 -30.31 -3.71
CA GLN A 323 18.78 -29.33 -3.95
C GLN A 323 19.15 -27.93 -3.47
N LEU A 324 19.83 -27.80 -2.33
CA LEU A 324 20.32 -26.51 -1.83
C LEU A 324 21.34 -25.88 -2.80
N TRP A 325 22.30 -26.67 -3.29
CA TRP A 325 23.28 -26.20 -4.27
C TRP A 325 22.65 -25.87 -5.62
N GLU A 326 21.73 -26.71 -6.10
CA GLU A 326 20.98 -26.44 -7.32
C GLU A 326 20.15 -25.15 -7.19
N SER A 327 19.47 -24.96 -6.05
CA SER A 327 18.73 -23.73 -5.77
C SER A 327 19.65 -22.51 -5.70
N HIS A 328 20.85 -22.62 -5.13
CA HIS A 328 21.83 -21.51 -5.08
C HIS A 328 22.27 -21.07 -6.48
N GLN A 329 22.55 -22.02 -7.37
CA GLN A 329 22.95 -21.74 -8.76
C GLN A 329 21.82 -21.11 -9.58
N ASN A 330 20.57 -21.47 -9.26
CA ASN A 330 19.40 -21.01 -10.01
C ASN A 330 18.76 -19.73 -9.45
N ALA A 331 18.98 -19.42 -8.16
CA ALA A 331 18.47 -18.23 -7.50
C ALA A 331 18.70 -16.95 -8.32
N ARG A 332 17.65 -16.13 -8.40
CA ARG A 332 17.58 -14.93 -9.24
C ARG A 332 18.20 -13.69 -8.57
N SER A 333 18.26 -13.67 -7.25
CA SER A 333 18.80 -12.57 -6.43
C SER A 333 20.04 -13.02 -5.66
N HIS A 334 20.90 -12.08 -5.27
CA HIS A 334 22.11 -12.39 -4.49
C HIS A 334 21.76 -12.59 -3.01
N GLU A 335 20.68 -11.95 -2.55
CA GLU A 335 20.09 -12.05 -1.23
C GLU A 335 19.61 -13.48 -0.92
N ASP A 336 18.91 -14.11 -1.88
CA ASP A 336 18.47 -15.51 -1.74
C ASP A 336 19.65 -16.48 -1.80
N ARG A 337 20.69 -16.15 -2.57
CA ARG A 337 21.95 -16.92 -2.59
C ARG A 337 22.64 -16.88 -1.24
N LEU A 338 22.65 -15.73 -0.56
CA LEU A 338 23.19 -15.61 0.81
C LEU A 338 22.41 -16.47 1.80
N LEU A 339 21.07 -16.45 1.75
CA LEU A 339 20.22 -17.33 2.57
C LEU A 339 20.56 -18.81 2.36
N LEU A 340 20.70 -19.24 1.10
CA LEU A 340 21.00 -20.63 0.75
C LEU A 340 22.41 -21.04 1.20
N LEU A 341 23.42 -20.17 1.05
CA LEU A 341 24.78 -20.43 1.52
C LEU A 341 24.86 -20.52 3.05
N ASN A 342 24.18 -19.62 3.77
CA ASN A 342 24.11 -19.70 5.23
C ASN A 342 23.37 -20.97 5.69
N THR A 343 22.33 -21.38 4.96
CA THR A 343 21.64 -22.66 5.22
C THR A 343 22.55 -23.85 4.98
N LEU A 344 23.34 -23.86 3.89
CA LEU A 344 24.34 -24.89 3.60
C LEU A 344 25.38 -24.96 4.73
N ARG A 345 25.95 -23.82 5.16
CA ARG A 345 26.91 -23.76 6.28
C ARG A 345 26.35 -24.27 7.59
N TYR A 346 25.08 -23.99 7.87
CA TYR A 346 24.41 -24.41 9.10
C TYR A 346 24.09 -25.91 9.09
N ARG A 347 23.45 -26.40 8.02
CA ARG A 347 22.99 -27.80 7.93
C ARG A 347 24.12 -28.78 7.61
N LEU A 348 25.21 -28.33 6.99
CA LEU A 348 26.34 -29.15 6.54
C LEU A 348 27.65 -28.60 7.11
N THR A 349 28.15 -29.22 8.17
CA THR A 349 29.35 -28.77 8.91
C THR A 349 30.64 -28.83 8.09
N ASP A 350 30.69 -29.66 7.04
CA ASP A 350 31.88 -29.84 6.17
C ASP A 350 32.09 -28.68 5.18
N GLU A 351 31.14 -27.75 5.06
CA GLU A 351 31.15 -26.66 4.09
C GLU A 351 31.77 -25.35 4.63
N ARG A 352 32.43 -25.37 5.80
CA ARG A 352 33.15 -24.20 6.37
C ARG A 352 34.54 -24.02 5.76
N THR A 353 34.59 -23.95 4.43
CA THR A 353 35.81 -23.82 3.65
C THR A 353 36.11 -22.36 3.28
N ALA A 354 37.34 -22.06 2.87
CA ALA A 354 37.67 -20.74 2.30
C ALA A 354 36.77 -20.41 1.09
N THR A 355 36.48 -21.38 0.23
CA THR A 355 35.59 -21.21 -0.92
C THR A 355 34.18 -20.79 -0.53
N MET A 356 33.66 -21.29 0.60
CA MET A 356 32.35 -20.85 1.11
C MET A 356 32.38 -19.40 1.57
N LEU A 357 33.42 -18.99 2.29
CA LEU A 357 33.60 -17.60 2.71
C LEU A 357 33.78 -16.66 1.49
N GLU A 358 34.46 -17.11 0.44
CA GLU A 358 34.60 -16.38 -0.83
C GLU A 358 33.26 -16.17 -1.53
N ARG A 359 32.38 -17.18 -1.53
CA ARG A 359 31.02 -17.05 -2.09
C ARG A 359 30.17 -16.07 -1.30
N LEU A 360 30.21 -16.13 0.03
CA LEU A 360 29.50 -15.17 0.89
C LEU A 360 30.00 -13.75 0.65
N LEU A 361 31.32 -13.56 0.66
CA LEU A 361 31.96 -12.29 0.32
C LEU A 361 31.48 -11.78 -1.04
N SER A 362 31.55 -12.61 -2.08
CA SER A 362 31.15 -12.23 -3.43
C SER A 362 29.69 -11.76 -3.46
N HIS A 363 28.76 -12.49 -2.86
CA HIS A 363 27.35 -12.07 -2.88
C HIS A 363 27.09 -10.79 -2.07
N HIS A 364 27.77 -10.57 -0.95
CA HIS A 364 27.68 -9.29 -0.22
C HIS A 364 28.20 -8.11 -1.05
N LEU A 365 29.30 -8.29 -1.79
CA LEU A 365 29.82 -7.23 -2.68
C LEU A 365 28.84 -6.88 -3.81
N GLU A 366 28.14 -7.87 -4.34
CA GLU A 366 27.17 -7.67 -5.44
C GLU A 366 25.91 -6.93 -4.99
N ILE A 367 25.53 -7.03 -3.71
CA ILE A 367 24.42 -6.26 -3.14
C ILE A 367 24.89 -4.92 -2.52
N GLY A 368 26.17 -4.56 -2.66
CA GLY A 368 26.72 -3.29 -2.16
C GLY A 368 27.04 -3.27 -0.65
N GLU A 369 27.08 -4.42 0.01
CA GLU A 369 27.19 -4.52 1.47
C GLU A 369 28.65 -4.64 1.93
N PHE A 370 29.31 -3.51 2.12
CA PHE A 370 30.75 -3.48 2.45
C PHE A 370 31.07 -3.90 3.87
N SER A 371 30.22 -3.57 4.85
CA SER A 371 30.43 -3.89 6.26
C SER A 371 30.39 -5.41 6.51
N ALA A 372 29.40 -6.10 5.94
CA ALA A 372 29.32 -7.56 5.98
C ALA A 372 30.45 -8.21 5.17
N ALA A 373 30.80 -7.65 4.00
CA ALA A 373 31.92 -8.13 3.19
C ALA A 373 33.27 -8.04 3.94
N ASP A 374 33.53 -6.95 4.67
CA ASP A 374 34.76 -6.75 5.45
C ASP A 374 34.95 -7.86 6.50
N TYR A 375 33.87 -8.29 7.16
CA TYR A 375 33.90 -9.42 8.09
C TYR A 375 34.43 -10.70 7.44
N TYR A 376 33.95 -11.04 6.24
CA TYR A 376 34.40 -12.24 5.52
C TYR A 376 35.81 -12.08 4.94
N VAL A 377 36.20 -10.88 4.51
CA VAL A 377 37.59 -10.59 4.11
C VAL A 377 38.56 -10.83 5.27
N ALA A 378 38.21 -10.40 6.48
CA ALA A 378 39.03 -10.64 7.66
C ALA A 378 39.20 -12.14 7.96
N GLN A 379 38.13 -12.93 7.84
CA GLN A 379 38.20 -14.39 7.99
C GLN A 379 39.10 -15.04 6.92
N LEU A 380 38.96 -14.64 5.67
CA LEU A 380 39.76 -15.14 4.54
C LEU A 380 41.24 -14.79 4.68
N HIS A 381 41.53 -13.55 5.07
CA HIS A 381 42.89 -13.11 5.38
C HIS A 381 43.52 -14.01 6.45
N HIS A 382 42.82 -14.21 7.57
CA HIS A 382 43.30 -15.08 8.66
C HIS A 382 43.51 -16.53 8.20
N HIS A 383 42.57 -17.07 7.44
CA HIS A 383 42.67 -18.43 6.89
C HIS A 383 43.90 -18.61 6.00
N TYR A 384 44.13 -17.71 5.04
CA TYR A 384 45.26 -17.81 4.11
C TYR A 384 46.61 -17.47 4.76
N GLN A 385 46.60 -16.67 5.82
CA GLN A 385 47.79 -16.44 6.64
C GLN A 385 48.23 -17.72 7.37
N ILE A 386 47.30 -18.42 8.04
CA ILE A 386 47.59 -19.68 8.73
C ILE A 386 47.96 -20.78 7.72
N SER A 387 47.30 -20.80 6.57
CA SER A 387 47.53 -21.79 5.50
C SER A 387 48.80 -21.51 4.67
N GLN A 388 49.64 -20.54 5.05
CA GLN A 388 50.90 -20.19 4.41
C GLN A 388 50.78 -19.81 2.91
N GLN A 389 49.71 -19.12 2.55
CA GLN A 389 49.48 -18.59 1.19
C GLN A 389 49.59 -17.06 1.19
N PRO A 390 50.81 -16.49 1.26
CA PRO A 390 51.02 -15.07 1.51
C PRO A 390 50.45 -14.16 0.42
N ARG A 391 50.51 -14.57 -0.86
CA ARG A 391 49.94 -13.79 -1.97
C ARG A 391 48.43 -13.56 -1.82
N LEU A 392 47.70 -14.58 -1.36
CA LEU A 392 46.26 -14.47 -1.12
C LEU A 392 45.97 -13.67 0.15
N ALA A 393 46.73 -13.88 1.22
CA ALA A 393 46.59 -13.08 2.43
C ALA A 393 46.82 -11.58 2.16
N GLU A 394 47.84 -11.22 1.38
CA GLU A 394 48.13 -9.85 0.94
C GLU A 394 47.02 -9.28 0.04
N PHE A 395 46.48 -10.08 -0.87
CA PHE A 395 45.34 -9.70 -1.70
C PHE A 395 44.13 -9.32 -0.85
N TYR A 396 43.75 -10.15 0.12
CA TYR A 396 42.61 -9.86 1.01
C TYR A 396 42.88 -8.66 1.91
N THR A 397 44.11 -8.42 2.36
CA THR A 397 44.46 -7.17 3.06
C THR A 397 44.23 -5.94 2.18
N ASN A 398 44.62 -5.99 0.90
CA ASN A 398 44.37 -4.89 -0.03
C ASN A 398 42.88 -4.75 -0.37
N LEU A 399 42.14 -5.86 -0.48
CA LEU A 399 40.70 -5.86 -0.69
C LEU A 399 39.96 -5.19 0.46
N GLN A 400 40.29 -5.53 1.72
CA GLN A 400 39.73 -4.86 2.90
C GLN A 400 39.90 -3.33 2.82
N ARG A 401 41.10 -2.84 2.47
CA ARG A 401 41.33 -1.39 2.28
C ARG A 401 40.47 -0.80 1.17
N LEU A 402 40.27 -1.54 0.07
CA LEU A 402 39.39 -1.11 -1.02
C LEU A 402 37.93 -1.03 -0.57
N LEU A 403 37.44 -1.99 0.22
CA LEU A 403 36.07 -1.96 0.74
C LEU A 403 35.86 -0.78 1.68
N GLN A 404 36.79 -0.55 2.61
CA GLN A 404 36.78 0.63 3.49
C GLN A 404 36.84 1.94 2.69
N ALA A 405 37.58 1.97 1.58
CA ALA A 405 37.62 3.12 0.68
C ALA A 405 36.32 3.36 -0.06
N ARG A 406 35.62 2.30 -0.48
CA ARG A 406 34.30 2.38 -1.13
C ARG A 406 33.22 2.84 -0.15
N ALA A 407 33.16 2.25 1.04
CA ALA A 407 32.24 2.71 2.08
C ALA A 407 32.49 4.19 2.45
N ALA A 408 33.76 4.60 2.61
CA ALA A 408 34.10 6.00 2.89
C ALA A 408 33.80 6.95 1.72
N LYS A 409 33.77 6.43 0.48
CA LYS A 409 33.37 7.17 -0.71
C LYS A 409 31.87 7.46 -0.71
N GLU A 410 31.03 6.53 -0.27
CA GLU A 410 29.57 6.70 -0.20
C GLU A 410 29.16 7.79 0.80
N GLN A 411 29.92 7.97 1.87
CA GLN A 411 29.74 9.07 2.81
C GLN A 411 30.19 10.45 2.29
N GLN A 412 30.82 10.54 1.11
CA GLN A 412 31.21 11.83 0.55
C GLN A 412 30.00 12.55 -0.07
N PRO A 413 29.92 13.90 0.02
CA PRO A 413 28.92 14.64 -0.73
C PRO A 413 29.04 14.39 -2.24
N PRO A 414 27.90 14.36 -2.99
CA PRO A 414 27.93 14.15 -4.43
C PRO A 414 28.89 15.10 -5.15
N ALA A 415 29.71 14.55 -6.06
CA ALA A 415 30.72 15.27 -6.83
C ALA A 415 31.85 15.98 -6.04
N VAL A 416 31.95 15.79 -4.73
CA VAL A 416 33.02 16.38 -3.90
C VAL A 416 33.94 15.31 -3.34
N ILE A 417 35.25 15.51 -3.50
CA ILE A 417 36.30 14.66 -2.90
C ILE A 417 36.99 15.47 -1.81
N THR A 418 36.72 15.17 -0.54
CA THR A 418 37.28 15.94 0.57
C THR A 418 38.80 15.73 0.73
N PRO A 419 39.58 16.72 1.20
CA PRO A 419 41.00 16.55 1.49
C PRO A 419 41.30 15.47 2.54
N ARG A 420 40.36 15.19 3.45
CA ARG A 420 40.46 14.08 4.41
C ARG A 420 40.43 12.75 3.67
N PHE A 421 39.43 12.54 2.80
CA PHE A 421 39.32 11.32 2.01
C PHE A 421 40.53 11.12 1.08
N ARG A 422 41.04 12.18 0.42
CA ARG A 422 42.28 12.10 -0.38
C ARG A 422 43.49 11.62 0.42
N ARG A 423 43.68 12.14 1.64
CA ARG A 423 44.77 11.72 2.53
C ARG A 423 44.61 10.27 2.99
N GLN A 424 43.38 9.85 3.25
CA GLN A 424 43.07 8.47 3.64
C GLN A 424 43.41 7.49 2.50
N ILE A 425 42.98 7.79 1.27
CA ILE A 425 43.32 7.01 0.07
C ILE A 425 44.84 6.97 -0.15
N ALA A 426 45.54 8.10 -0.04
CA ALA A 426 46.99 8.15 -0.19
C ALA A 426 47.72 7.30 0.87
N THR A 427 47.19 7.24 2.09
CA THR A 427 47.72 6.38 3.16
C THR A 427 47.58 4.91 2.81
N TRP A 428 46.40 4.50 2.34
CA TRP A 428 46.17 3.11 1.91
C TRP A 428 46.99 2.72 0.69
N GLN A 429 47.19 3.64 -0.28
CA GLN A 429 48.07 3.43 -1.44
C GLN A 429 49.51 3.11 -1.02
N GLN A 430 50.05 3.82 -0.01
CA GLN A 430 51.40 3.56 0.52
C GLN A 430 51.51 2.21 1.24
N GLN A 431 50.39 1.64 1.69
CA GLN A 431 50.33 0.39 2.45
C GLN A 431 50.00 -0.83 1.57
N LEU A 432 49.88 -0.66 0.25
CA LEU A 432 49.63 -1.76 -0.66
C LEU A 432 50.77 -2.79 -0.61
N GLN A 433 50.40 -4.07 -0.54
CA GLN A 433 51.33 -5.20 -0.44
C GLN A 433 51.22 -6.11 -1.67
N GLY A 434 52.19 -7.02 -1.83
CA GLY A 434 52.18 -8.06 -2.84
C GLY A 434 52.80 -7.70 -4.19
N PRO A 435 52.60 -8.53 -5.23
CA PRO A 435 53.21 -8.34 -6.54
C PRO A 435 52.83 -7.01 -7.19
N ARG A 436 53.69 -6.49 -8.07
CA ARG A 436 53.45 -5.21 -8.77
C ARG A 436 52.08 -5.17 -9.46
N LEU A 437 51.69 -6.23 -10.17
CA LEU A 437 50.40 -6.29 -10.87
C LEU A 437 49.22 -6.12 -9.91
N THR A 438 49.27 -6.73 -8.73
CA THR A 438 48.26 -6.57 -7.67
C THR A 438 48.17 -5.11 -7.22
N GLN A 439 49.33 -4.48 -6.94
CA GLN A 439 49.37 -3.08 -6.49
C GLN A 439 48.83 -2.12 -7.56
N GLU A 440 49.07 -2.38 -8.85
CA GLU A 440 48.57 -1.57 -9.96
C GLU A 440 47.03 -1.63 -10.04
N ILE A 441 46.40 -2.80 -9.83
CA ILE A 441 44.93 -2.96 -9.80
C ILE A 441 44.31 -2.12 -8.67
N PHE A 442 44.81 -2.26 -7.44
CA PHE A 442 44.27 -1.51 -6.31
C PHE A 442 44.55 -0.01 -6.43
N SER A 443 45.71 0.37 -6.97
CA SER A 443 46.03 1.78 -7.27
C SER A 443 45.08 2.35 -8.32
N ALA A 444 44.71 1.58 -9.34
CA ALA A 444 43.72 1.97 -10.34
C ALA A 444 42.34 2.21 -9.70
N TRP A 445 41.89 1.30 -8.83
CA TRP A 445 40.64 1.47 -8.08
C TRP A 445 40.64 2.73 -7.21
N PHE A 446 41.73 2.98 -6.48
CA PHE A 446 41.86 4.19 -5.67
C PHE A 446 41.85 5.47 -6.51
N ALA A 447 42.50 5.48 -7.67
CA ALA A 447 42.43 6.61 -8.61
C ALA A 447 40.98 6.85 -9.11
N HIS A 448 40.25 5.78 -9.43
CA HIS A 448 38.85 5.86 -9.82
C HIS A 448 37.96 6.44 -8.71
N LEU A 449 38.12 6.00 -7.46
CA LEU A 449 37.35 6.55 -6.31
C LEU A 449 37.62 8.05 -6.07
N LEU A 450 38.82 8.52 -6.41
CA LEU A 450 39.20 9.93 -6.40
C LEU A 450 38.69 10.73 -7.61
N GLY A 451 38.04 10.08 -8.58
CA GLY A 451 37.53 10.68 -9.80
C GLY A 451 38.57 10.83 -10.93
N ASP A 452 39.76 10.24 -10.79
CA ASP A 452 40.81 10.27 -11.83
C ASP A 452 40.79 8.99 -12.68
N ASN A 453 39.79 8.92 -13.57
CA ASN A 453 39.64 7.79 -14.49
C ASN A 453 40.80 7.67 -15.50
N ARG A 454 41.55 8.75 -15.74
CA ARG A 454 42.73 8.72 -16.62
C ARG A 454 43.85 7.92 -15.97
N ILE A 455 44.20 8.24 -14.72
CA ILE A 455 45.22 7.48 -13.97
C ILE A 455 44.75 6.04 -13.74
N ALA A 456 43.46 5.82 -13.47
CA ALA A 456 42.92 4.48 -13.32
C ALA A 456 43.12 3.64 -14.60
N ALA A 457 42.83 4.21 -15.77
CA ALA A 457 43.05 3.54 -17.06
C ALA A 457 44.54 3.32 -17.36
N GLU A 458 45.43 4.27 -17.02
CA GLU A 458 46.88 4.12 -17.18
C GLU A 458 47.44 2.95 -16.35
N ASN A 459 47.01 2.83 -15.09
CA ASN A 459 47.40 1.72 -14.22
C ASN A 459 46.85 0.37 -14.74
N LEU A 460 45.63 0.34 -15.28
CA LEU A 460 45.08 -0.87 -15.91
C LEU A 460 45.84 -1.25 -17.19
N ALA A 461 46.26 -0.27 -18.00
CA ALA A 461 47.05 -0.52 -19.20
C ALA A 461 48.41 -1.17 -18.89
N ASN A 462 48.99 -0.90 -17.71
CA ASN A 462 50.23 -1.56 -17.25
C ASN A 462 50.09 -3.07 -17.04
N ILE A 463 48.86 -3.58 -16.96
CA ILE A 463 48.56 -5.00 -16.73
C ILE A 463 48.22 -5.74 -18.04
N ALA A 464 47.92 -5.00 -19.11
CA ALA A 464 47.53 -5.57 -20.40
C ALA A 464 48.60 -6.55 -20.93
N GLY A 465 48.17 -7.74 -21.34
CA GLY A 465 49.06 -8.83 -21.78
C GLY A 465 49.68 -9.68 -20.66
N ALA A 466 49.41 -9.36 -19.39
CA ALA A 466 49.83 -10.13 -18.22
C ALA A 466 48.67 -10.79 -17.46
N GLU A 467 47.48 -10.87 -18.06
CA GLU A 467 46.23 -11.35 -17.44
C GLU A 467 46.36 -12.79 -16.95
N ALA A 468 47.12 -13.63 -17.65
CA ALA A 468 47.42 -15.01 -17.26
C ALA A 468 48.20 -15.15 -15.93
N LYS A 469 48.79 -14.06 -15.42
CA LYS A 469 49.54 -14.03 -14.15
C LYS A 469 48.69 -13.55 -12.97
N LEU A 470 47.49 -13.04 -13.22
CA LEU A 470 46.57 -12.55 -12.20
C LEU A 470 45.88 -13.71 -11.49
N LEU A 471 45.55 -13.51 -10.21
CA LEU A 471 44.57 -14.35 -9.54
C LEU A 471 43.19 -14.18 -10.20
N PRO A 472 42.30 -15.18 -10.17
CA PRO A 472 40.94 -15.03 -10.71
C PRO A 472 40.20 -13.79 -10.19
N LEU A 473 40.30 -13.49 -8.90
CA LEU A 473 39.69 -12.29 -8.30
C LEU A 473 40.39 -10.98 -8.68
N GLU A 474 41.71 -11.00 -8.91
CA GLU A 474 42.43 -9.84 -9.45
C GLU A 474 41.96 -9.53 -10.88
N PHE A 475 41.79 -10.56 -11.70
CA PHE A 475 41.24 -10.45 -13.05
C PHE A 475 39.79 -9.93 -13.04
N TYR A 476 38.97 -10.43 -12.11
CA TYR A 476 37.60 -9.93 -11.89
C TYR A 476 37.61 -8.43 -11.55
N LEU A 477 38.38 -8.02 -10.53
CA LEU A 477 38.47 -6.62 -10.12
C LEU A 477 38.98 -5.69 -11.24
N ALA A 478 39.92 -6.15 -12.06
CA ALA A 478 40.41 -5.36 -13.20
C ALA A 478 39.33 -5.20 -14.28
N THR A 479 38.56 -6.25 -14.55
CA THR A 479 37.49 -6.23 -15.55
C THR A 479 36.29 -5.39 -15.07
N GLU A 480 35.91 -5.49 -13.80
CA GLU A 480 34.87 -4.63 -13.20
C GLU A 480 35.27 -3.16 -13.20
N LEU A 481 36.55 -2.85 -12.94
CA LEU A 481 37.02 -1.46 -13.05
C LEU A 481 36.96 -0.95 -14.49
N ASN A 482 37.34 -1.77 -15.47
CA ASN A 482 37.17 -1.42 -16.89
C ASN A 482 35.70 -1.15 -17.23
N ARG A 483 34.76 -1.96 -16.73
CA ARG A 483 33.32 -1.72 -16.91
C ARG A 483 32.89 -0.38 -16.29
N ALA A 484 33.37 -0.04 -15.10
CA ALA A 484 33.05 1.22 -14.43
C ALA A 484 33.63 2.45 -15.15
N ILE A 485 34.90 2.39 -15.58
CA ILE A 485 35.58 3.49 -16.28
C ILE A 485 35.01 3.71 -17.69
N LEU A 486 34.63 2.63 -18.38
CA LEU A 486 34.15 2.64 -19.76
C LEU A 486 32.62 2.58 -19.87
N ALA A 487 31.89 2.89 -18.80
CA ALA A 487 30.43 2.87 -18.80
C ALA A 487 29.82 3.71 -19.94
N ASP A 488 30.41 4.88 -20.22
CA ASP A 488 29.99 5.79 -21.31
C ASP A 488 30.63 5.45 -22.67
N LYS A 489 31.47 4.41 -22.75
CA LYS A 489 32.22 4.00 -23.95
C LYS A 489 32.04 2.51 -24.24
N PRO A 490 30.80 2.04 -24.48
CA PRO A 490 30.49 0.61 -24.55
C PRO A 490 31.23 -0.12 -25.69
N GLN A 491 31.54 0.56 -26.80
CA GLN A 491 32.33 -0.02 -27.89
C GLN A 491 33.75 -0.40 -27.47
N GLN A 492 34.36 0.32 -26.53
CA GLN A 492 35.70 0.00 -26.00
C GLN A 492 35.66 -1.18 -25.03
N LEU A 493 34.50 -1.48 -24.44
CA LEU A 493 34.32 -2.56 -23.48
C LEU A 493 34.09 -3.93 -24.15
N LEU A 494 33.49 -3.97 -25.36
CA LEU A 494 33.26 -5.19 -26.13
C LEU A 494 34.50 -6.10 -26.25
N PRO A 495 35.68 -5.64 -26.72
CA PRO A 495 36.86 -6.51 -26.85
C PRO A 495 37.37 -7.01 -25.49
N ILE A 496 37.18 -6.25 -24.41
CA ILE A 496 37.59 -6.65 -23.05
C ILE A 496 36.74 -7.83 -22.57
N LEU A 497 35.41 -7.73 -22.67
CA LEU A 497 34.48 -8.79 -22.28
C LEU A 497 34.66 -10.04 -23.15
N LEU A 498 34.88 -9.85 -24.45
CA LEU A 498 35.15 -10.94 -25.38
C LEU A 498 36.42 -11.70 -24.98
N ASN A 499 37.53 -10.99 -24.75
CA ASN A 499 38.78 -11.60 -24.30
C ASN A 499 38.63 -12.31 -22.94
N ALA A 500 37.88 -11.70 -22.01
CA ALA A 500 37.60 -12.30 -20.71
C ALA A 500 36.84 -13.63 -20.83
N SER A 501 35.90 -13.73 -21.78
CA SER A 501 35.18 -14.97 -22.04
C SER A 501 36.08 -16.12 -22.54
N PHE A 502 37.26 -15.83 -23.09
CA PHE A 502 38.20 -16.84 -23.60
C PHE A 502 39.36 -17.14 -22.64
N ASN A 503 39.45 -16.43 -21.51
CA ASN A 503 40.56 -16.57 -20.58
C ASN A 503 40.51 -17.91 -19.83
N ARG A 504 41.27 -18.91 -20.28
CA ARG A 504 41.30 -20.26 -19.67
C ARG A 504 41.85 -20.31 -18.24
N HIS A 505 42.39 -19.21 -17.72
CA HIS A 505 42.86 -19.13 -16.33
C HIS A 505 41.74 -18.88 -15.31
N ILE A 506 40.53 -18.58 -15.77
CA ILE A 506 39.32 -18.46 -14.93
C ILE A 506 38.33 -19.58 -15.23
N GLU A 507 37.46 -19.86 -14.27
CA GLU A 507 36.49 -20.96 -14.37
C GLU A 507 35.52 -20.79 -15.54
N LEU A 508 34.99 -21.91 -16.03
CA LEU A 508 34.02 -21.91 -17.13
C LEU A 508 32.79 -21.05 -16.80
N GLU A 509 32.31 -21.05 -15.56
CA GLU A 509 31.16 -20.24 -15.14
C GLU A 509 31.44 -18.73 -15.29
N SER A 510 32.62 -18.25 -14.86
CA SER A 510 33.04 -16.87 -15.04
C SER A 510 33.18 -16.50 -16.53
N ARG A 511 33.67 -17.43 -17.36
CA ARG A 511 33.76 -17.23 -18.81
C ARG A 511 32.39 -17.13 -19.48
N LEU A 512 31.45 -17.99 -19.08
CA LEU A 512 30.06 -17.93 -19.50
C LEU A 512 29.38 -16.62 -19.07
N PHE A 513 29.68 -16.14 -17.87
CA PHE A 513 29.24 -14.83 -17.39
C PHE A 513 29.73 -13.70 -18.32
N TYR A 514 31.03 -13.63 -18.61
CA TYR A 514 31.56 -12.61 -19.51
C TYR A 514 31.04 -12.75 -20.95
N ALA A 515 30.86 -13.99 -21.45
CA ALA A 515 30.22 -14.24 -22.74
C ALA A 515 28.79 -13.69 -22.79
N PHE A 516 27.97 -13.96 -21.77
CA PHE A 516 26.61 -13.43 -21.67
C PHE A 516 26.59 -11.90 -21.66
N HIS A 517 27.47 -11.27 -20.87
CA HIS A 517 27.59 -9.81 -20.83
C HIS A 517 28.07 -9.22 -22.15
N TYR A 518 29.00 -9.87 -22.84
CA TYR A 518 29.43 -9.49 -24.18
C TYR A 518 28.26 -9.53 -25.18
N LEU A 519 27.53 -10.65 -25.28
CA LEU A 519 26.40 -10.80 -26.21
C LEU A 519 25.29 -9.77 -25.94
N ARG A 520 24.99 -9.52 -24.66
CA ARG A 520 24.01 -8.51 -24.25
C ARG A 520 24.48 -7.08 -24.60
N LEU A 521 25.75 -6.76 -24.37
CA LEU A 521 26.30 -5.46 -24.72
C LEU A 521 26.31 -5.25 -26.24
N LEU A 522 26.72 -6.27 -26.98
CA LEU A 522 26.73 -6.26 -28.45
C LEU A 522 25.34 -5.94 -29.01
N SER A 523 24.29 -6.58 -28.47
CA SER A 523 22.89 -6.32 -28.85
C SER A 523 22.45 -4.88 -28.64
N ARG A 524 23.02 -4.18 -27.65
CA ARG A 524 22.73 -2.78 -27.37
C ARG A 524 23.54 -1.81 -28.23
N THR A 525 24.79 -2.17 -28.54
CA THR A 525 25.70 -1.30 -29.30
C THR A 525 25.53 -1.42 -30.80
N GLU A 526 25.06 -2.57 -31.28
CA GLU A 526 24.81 -2.85 -32.68
C GLU A 526 23.37 -3.39 -32.83
N PRO A 527 22.38 -2.53 -33.09
CA PRO A 527 21.00 -2.97 -33.22
C PRO A 527 20.75 -3.79 -34.48
N ASP A 528 21.54 -3.57 -35.55
CA ASP A 528 21.38 -4.27 -36.84
C ASP A 528 21.70 -5.78 -36.69
N PRO A 529 20.71 -6.68 -36.88
CA PRO A 529 20.90 -8.12 -36.76
C PRO A 529 21.99 -8.67 -37.69
N LEU A 530 22.12 -8.14 -38.91
CA LEU A 530 23.07 -8.61 -39.91
C LEU A 530 24.50 -8.24 -39.53
N LEU A 531 24.72 -7.00 -39.06
CA LEU A 531 26.03 -6.56 -38.58
C LEU A 531 26.44 -7.31 -37.31
N ARG A 532 25.51 -7.57 -36.39
CA ARG A 532 25.75 -8.43 -35.23
C ARG A 532 26.19 -9.83 -35.64
N GLU A 533 25.46 -10.44 -36.57
CA GLU A 533 25.78 -11.76 -37.08
C GLU A 533 27.20 -11.81 -37.66
N GLN A 534 27.58 -10.84 -38.50
CA GLN A 534 28.92 -10.73 -39.06
C GLN A 534 30.01 -10.60 -37.99
N GLN A 535 29.78 -9.77 -36.96
CA GLN A 535 30.73 -9.59 -35.85
C GLN A 535 30.89 -10.87 -35.01
N LEU A 536 29.80 -11.60 -34.77
CA LEU A 536 29.84 -12.88 -34.08
C LEU A 536 30.57 -13.94 -34.91
N GLN A 537 30.31 -14.02 -36.22
CA GLN A 537 31.00 -14.92 -37.14
C GLN A 537 32.51 -14.69 -37.15
N ALA A 538 32.96 -13.43 -37.16
CA ALA A 538 34.39 -13.08 -37.10
C ALA A 538 35.05 -13.58 -35.80
N SER A 539 34.29 -13.62 -34.69
CA SER A 539 34.77 -14.04 -33.37
C SER A 539 34.87 -15.56 -33.21
N LEU A 540 34.19 -16.36 -34.05
CA LEU A 540 34.18 -17.83 -33.97
C LEU A 540 35.59 -18.45 -34.09
N SER A 541 36.48 -17.84 -34.87
CA SER A 541 37.85 -18.34 -35.06
C SER A 541 38.70 -18.32 -33.78
N GLN A 542 38.33 -17.48 -32.81
CA GLN A 542 39.02 -17.32 -31.53
C GLN A 542 38.44 -18.26 -30.45
N LEU A 543 37.24 -18.81 -30.69
CA LEU A 543 36.50 -19.70 -29.80
C LEU A 543 36.98 -21.15 -29.96
N GLN A 544 37.86 -21.58 -29.07
CA GLN A 544 38.37 -22.96 -29.06
C GLN A 544 37.61 -23.91 -28.12
N GLU A 545 36.76 -23.39 -27.23
CA GLU A 545 35.99 -24.20 -26.29
C GLU A 545 34.60 -24.53 -26.85
N PRO A 546 34.19 -25.81 -26.90
CA PRO A 546 32.94 -26.21 -27.52
C PRO A 546 31.68 -25.55 -26.93
N VAL A 547 31.64 -25.33 -25.62
CA VAL A 547 30.46 -24.76 -24.93
C VAL A 547 30.22 -23.31 -25.34
N LEU A 548 31.28 -22.49 -25.34
CA LEU A 548 31.21 -21.09 -25.75
C LEU A 548 30.98 -20.96 -27.26
N LEU A 549 31.59 -21.84 -28.05
CA LEU A 549 31.35 -21.90 -29.49
C LEU A 549 29.87 -22.18 -29.79
N ASP A 550 29.28 -23.20 -29.15
CA ASP A 550 27.87 -23.54 -29.33
C ASP A 550 26.94 -22.40 -28.85
N LEU A 551 27.33 -21.65 -27.80
CA LEU A 551 26.58 -20.47 -27.35
C LEU A 551 26.53 -19.37 -28.43
N PHE A 552 27.67 -19.03 -29.04
CA PHE A 552 27.74 -18.00 -30.07
C PHE A 552 27.04 -18.45 -31.37
N LEU A 553 27.16 -19.73 -31.72
CA LEU A 553 26.42 -20.30 -32.85
C LEU A 553 24.91 -20.27 -32.62
N ASN A 554 24.44 -20.48 -31.37
CA ASN A 554 23.02 -20.31 -31.05
C ASN A 554 22.57 -18.87 -31.27
N GLU A 555 23.36 -17.88 -30.85
CA GLU A 555 23.07 -16.47 -31.10
C GLU A 555 22.97 -16.15 -32.60
N ILE A 556 23.92 -16.63 -33.40
CA ILE A 556 23.95 -16.46 -34.86
C ILE A 556 22.70 -17.08 -35.51
N ASP A 557 22.36 -18.33 -35.16
CA ASP A 557 21.19 -18.99 -35.75
C ASP A 557 19.87 -18.31 -35.32
N LEU A 558 19.80 -17.73 -34.12
CA LEU A 558 18.65 -16.93 -33.68
C LEU A 558 18.50 -15.65 -34.51
N LEU A 559 19.60 -14.91 -34.76
CA LEU A 559 19.59 -13.72 -35.60
C LEU A 559 19.21 -14.06 -37.05
N ALA A 560 19.72 -15.17 -37.59
CA ALA A 560 19.35 -15.66 -38.91
C ALA A 560 17.87 -16.10 -38.96
N MET A 561 17.36 -16.70 -37.89
CA MET A 561 15.96 -17.14 -37.79
C MET A 561 14.99 -15.95 -37.75
N VAL A 562 15.36 -14.85 -37.07
CA VAL A 562 14.59 -13.59 -37.08
C VAL A 562 14.53 -12.99 -38.49
N GLN A 563 15.62 -13.09 -39.26
CA GLN A 563 15.71 -12.56 -40.63
C GLN A 563 15.03 -13.46 -41.68
N ALA A 564 14.76 -14.72 -41.36
CA ALA A 564 14.23 -15.69 -42.32
C ALA A 564 12.74 -15.46 -42.62
N GLU A 565 12.41 -15.20 -43.89
CA GLU A 565 11.02 -15.05 -44.37
C GLU A 565 10.30 -16.40 -44.51
N GLU A 566 11.04 -17.47 -44.81
CA GLU A 566 10.47 -18.80 -45.03
C GLU A 566 10.40 -19.64 -43.74
N LEU A 567 9.21 -20.17 -43.44
CA LEU A 567 8.98 -21.12 -42.34
C LEU A 567 9.84 -22.39 -42.43
N SER A 568 10.20 -22.85 -43.63
CA SER A 568 11.13 -23.97 -43.87
C SER A 568 12.51 -23.68 -43.28
N THR A 569 13.04 -22.49 -43.55
CA THR A 569 14.34 -22.03 -43.07
C THR A 569 14.35 -21.87 -41.56
N GLN A 570 13.32 -21.24 -40.99
CA GLN A 570 13.17 -21.12 -39.53
C GLN A 570 13.14 -22.50 -38.83
N ARG A 571 12.44 -23.49 -39.42
CA ARG A 571 12.39 -24.85 -38.88
C ARG A 571 13.75 -25.55 -38.92
N LEU A 572 14.53 -25.37 -39.99
CA LEU A 572 15.87 -25.94 -40.11
C LEU A 572 16.82 -25.34 -39.06
N LEU A 573 16.83 -24.02 -38.92
CA LEU A 573 17.63 -23.32 -37.92
C LEU A 573 17.26 -23.75 -36.49
N PHE A 574 15.96 -23.82 -36.19
CA PHE A 574 15.48 -24.31 -34.91
C PHE A 574 15.90 -25.77 -34.63
N ALA A 575 15.89 -26.64 -35.64
CA ALA A 575 16.31 -28.03 -35.49
C ALA A 575 17.79 -28.15 -35.12
N GLU A 576 18.68 -27.37 -35.75
CA GLU A 576 20.11 -27.38 -35.42
C GLU A 576 20.37 -26.76 -34.04
N LEU A 577 19.69 -25.64 -33.72
CA LEU A 577 19.75 -25.04 -32.39
C LEU A 577 19.29 -26.01 -31.30
N SER A 578 18.16 -26.70 -31.51
CA SER A 578 17.65 -27.72 -30.58
C SER A 578 18.65 -28.87 -30.40
N LYS A 579 19.29 -29.33 -31.48
CA LYS A 579 20.30 -30.38 -31.44
C LYS A 579 21.53 -29.95 -30.62
N ARG A 580 22.03 -28.72 -30.80
CA ARG A 580 23.13 -28.17 -29.99
C ARG A 580 22.75 -28.04 -28.52
N LEU A 581 21.57 -27.52 -28.21
CA LEU A 581 21.11 -27.40 -26.82
C LEU A 581 20.90 -28.74 -26.12
N LYS A 582 20.45 -29.77 -26.84
CA LYS A 582 20.29 -31.14 -26.30
C LYS A 582 21.61 -31.76 -25.83
N LYS A 583 22.75 -31.39 -26.43
CA LYS A 583 24.09 -31.82 -25.98
C LYS A 583 24.35 -31.43 -24.53
N TYR A 584 23.84 -30.27 -24.12
CA TYR A 584 24.03 -29.68 -22.79
C TYR A 584 22.82 -29.89 -21.87
N LYS A 585 22.04 -30.96 -22.07
CA LYS A 585 20.84 -31.23 -21.26
C LYS A 585 21.14 -31.26 -19.75
N ALA A 586 22.31 -31.78 -19.36
CA ALA A 586 22.76 -31.90 -17.98
C ALA A 586 23.48 -30.64 -17.43
N GLU A 587 23.86 -29.69 -18.30
CA GLU A 587 24.60 -28.49 -17.90
C GLU A 587 23.65 -27.29 -17.77
N GLN A 588 23.19 -27.03 -16.54
CA GLN A 588 22.14 -26.04 -16.28
C GLN A 588 22.54 -24.61 -16.68
N SER A 589 23.78 -24.20 -16.42
CA SER A 589 24.24 -22.81 -16.64
C SER A 589 24.20 -22.40 -18.12
N ILE A 590 24.78 -23.21 -19.02
CA ILE A 590 24.73 -22.93 -20.46
C ILE A 590 23.30 -23.01 -21.01
N ARG A 591 22.52 -24.00 -20.56
CA ARG A 591 21.12 -24.15 -20.96
C ARG A 591 20.33 -22.90 -20.59
N ARG A 592 20.47 -22.41 -19.36
CA ARG A 592 19.81 -21.19 -18.88
C ARG A 592 20.23 -19.97 -19.70
N ILE A 593 21.53 -19.75 -19.87
CA ILE A 593 22.08 -18.61 -20.64
C ILE A 593 21.54 -18.61 -22.06
N ALA A 594 21.59 -19.74 -22.76
CA ALA A 594 21.17 -19.82 -24.15
C ALA A 594 19.66 -19.61 -24.33
N HIS A 595 18.81 -20.12 -23.43
CA HIS A 595 17.36 -19.88 -23.53
C HIS A 595 16.99 -18.45 -23.13
N ILE A 596 17.63 -17.85 -22.13
CA ILE A 596 17.42 -16.43 -21.78
C ILE A 596 17.80 -15.53 -22.95
N ARG A 597 18.96 -15.77 -23.60
CA ARG A 597 19.36 -15.03 -24.80
C ARG A 597 18.38 -15.22 -25.95
N ALA A 598 17.91 -16.45 -26.19
CA ALA A 598 16.90 -16.72 -27.20
C ALA A 598 15.61 -15.91 -26.95
N ILE A 599 15.09 -15.93 -25.72
CA ILE A 599 13.89 -15.17 -25.36
C ILE A 599 14.12 -13.67 -25.53
N GLN A 600 15.29 -13.14 -25.16
CA GLN A 600 15.64 -11.72 -25.33
C GLN A 600 15.68 -11.29 -26.80
N ILE A 601 16.41 -12.02 -27.64
CA ILE A 601 16.55 -11.70 -29.08
C ILE A 601 15.20 -11.78 -29.79
N LEU A 602 14.43 -12.84 -29.53
CA LEU A 602 13.14 -13.04 -30.16
C LEU A 602 12.11 -12.03 -29.66
N GLY A 603 12.19 -11.61 -28.40
CA GLY A 603 11.36 -10.53 -27.84
C GLY A 603 11.69 -9.16 -28.42
N GLU A 604 12.98 -8.83 -28.58
CA GLU A 604 13.44 -7.61 -29.28
C GLU A 604 12.94 -7.55 -30.73
N ALA A 605 12.79 -8.71 -31.38
CA ALA A 605 12.26 -8.84 -32.74
C ALA A 605 10.74 -9.05 -32.81
N GLU A 606 10.03 -8.99 -31.67
CA GLU A 606 8.57 -9.21 -31.55
C GLU A 606 8.09 -10.56 -32.10
N GLN A 607 8.96 -11.58 -32.13
CA GLN A 607 8.67 -12.92 -32.65
C GLN A 607 8.08 -13.86 -31.58
N PHE A 608 6.90 -13.51 -31.05
CA PHE A 608 6.26 -14.23 -29.93
C PHE A 608 6.04 -15.73 -30.17
N GLN A 609 5.77 -16.14 -31.41
CA GLN A 609 5.61 -17.55 -31.75
C GLN A 609 6.93 -18.33 -31.58
N LEU A 610 8.06 -17.73 -31.95
CA LEU A 610 9.38 -18.34 -31.78
C LEU A 610 9.79 -18.31 -30.31
N MET A 611 9.44 -17.27 -29.55
CA MET A 611 9.64 -17.21 -28.09
C MET A 611 8.90 -18.34 -27.37
N GLU A 612 7.64 -18.58 -27.71
CA GLU A 612 6.85 -19.70 -27.16
C GLU A 612 7.50 -21.04 -27.51
N LEU A 613 7.97 -21.19 -28.77
CA LEU A 613 8.65 -22.40 -29.20
C LEU A 613 9.94 -22.67 -28.40
N MET A 614 10.74 -21.63 -28.17
CA MET A 614 11.97 -21.71 -27.39
C MET A 614 11.73 -21.98 -25.90
N SER A 615 10.74 -21.32 -25.29
CA SER A 615 10.37 -21.58 -23.89
C SER A 615 9.78 -22.98 -23.70
N ARG A 616 8.96 -23.46 -24.64
CA ARG A 616 8.48 -24.85 -24.65
C ARG A 616 9.63 -25.85 -24.81
N HIS A 617 10.60 -25.55 -25.67
CA HIS A 617 11.81 -26.37 -25.79
C HIS A 617 12.52 -26.48 -24.43
N TRP A 618 12.69 -25.36 -23.72
CA TRP A 618 13.29 -25.36 -22.38
C TRP A 618 12.56 -26.29 -21.41
N LEU A 619 11.23 -26.20 -21.36
CA LEU A 619 10.39 -27.09 -20.55
C LEU A 619 10.61 -28.57 -20.87
N THR A 620 10.76 -28.92 -22.15
CA THR A 620 10.92 -30.33 -22.55
C THR A 620 12.29 -30.93 -22.21
N ILE A 621 13.33 -30.10 -22.10
CA ILE A 621 14.68 -30.57 -21.80
C ILE A 621 15.03 -30.53 -20.31
N ALA A 622 14.37 -29.66 -19.55
CA ALA A 622 14.48 -29.61 -18.09
C ALA A 622 13.67 -30.75 -17.45
N HIS A 623 14.24 -31.46 -16.50
CA HIS A 623 13.52 -32.50 -15.77
C HIS A 623 12.61 -31.86 -14.70
N VAL A 624 11.41 -32.41 -14.52
CA VAL A 624 10.38 -31.84 -13.62
C VAL A 624 10.81 -31.79 -12.14
N SER A 625 11.80 -32.60 -11.75
CA SER A 625 12.34 -32.60 -10.38
C SER A 625 13.44 -31.56 -10.15
N GLU A 626 13.95 -30.91 -11.20
CA GLU A 626 14.96 -29.86 -11.08
C GLU A 626 14.39 -28.66 -10.31
N MET A 627 15.20 -28.06 -9.44
CA MET A 627 14.81 -26.87 -8.67
C MET A 627 14.50 -25.68 -9.59
N ALA A 628 15.17 -25.60 -10.75
CA ALA A 628 14.92 -24.56 -11.74
C ALA A 628 13.60 -24.73 -12.52
N PHE A 629 12.94 -25.89 -12.45
CA PHE A 629 11.78 -26.19 -13.31
C PHE A 629 10.61 -25.23 -13.08
N VAL A 630 10.38 -24.81 -11.83
CA VAL A 630 9.32 -23.86 -11.46
C VAL A 630 9.48 -22.51 -12.18
N ASP A 631 10.72 -22.01 -12.24
CA ASP A 631 11.05 -20.75 -12.91
C ASP A 631 10.86 -20.85 -14.43
N ILE A 632 11.23 -22.00 -15.01
CA ILE A 632 11.08 -22.28 -16.44
C ILE A 632 9.59 -22.36 -16.81
N ALA A 633 8.78 -23.00 -15.97
CA ALA A 633 7.33 -23.09 -16.15
C ALA A 633 6.65 -21.73 -16.01
N GLU A 634 7.05 -20.91 -15.04
CA GLU A 634 6.58 -19.53 -14.89
C GLU A 634 6.89 -18.70 -16.14
N GLN A 635 8.12 -18.73 -16.63
CA GLN A 635 8.52 -18.01 -17.85
C GLN A 635 7.73 -18.47 -19.08
N TYR A 636 7.53 -19.77 -19.26
CA TYR A 636 6.66 -20.29 -20.33
C TYR A 636 5.23 -19.77 -20.19
N SER A 637 4.68 -19.79 -18.97
CA SER A 637 3.33 -19.30 -18.70
C SER A 637 3.20 -17.82 -19.06
N ILE A 638 4.11 -16.96 -18.58
CA ILE A 638 4.11 -15.52 -18.87
C ILE A 638 4.14 -15.25 -20.37
N ILE A 639 5.07 -15.89 -21.11
CA ILE A 639 5.19 -15.71 -22.57
C ILE A 639 3.89 -16.16 -23.28
N THR A 640 3.37 -17.32 -22.90
CA THR A 640 2.20 -17.92 -23.56
C THR A 640 0.92 -17.14 -23.25
N VAL A 641 0.72 -16.72 -22.00
CA VAL A 641 -0.41 -15.89 -21.58
C VAL A 641 -0.37 -14.52 -22.25
N ASN A 642 0.80 -13.86 -22.30
CA ASN A 642 0.98 -12.58 -22.99
C ASN A 642 0.67 -12.71 -24.49
N LYS A 643 1.15 -13.78 -25.15
CA LYS A 643 0.79 -14.08 -26.54
C LYS A 643 -0.73 -14.27 -26.70
N GLY A 644 -1.37 -14.99 -25.78
CA GLY A 644 -2.82 -15.17 -25.77
C GLY A 644 -3.58 -13.85 -25.71
N TYR A 645 -3.16 -12.92 -24.86
CA TYR A 645 -3.73 -11.56 -24.79
C TYR A 645 -3.44 -10.73 -26.04
N GLY A 646 -2.24 -10.86 -26.64
CA GLY A 646 -1.93 -10.24 -27.94
C GLY A 646 -2.90 -10.68 -29.03
N LEU A 647 -3.12 -11.99 -29.18
CA LEU A 647 -4.10 -12.54 -30.13
C LEU A 647 -5.53 -12.06 -29.88
N LEU A 648 -5.92 -11.88 -28.60
CA LEU A 648 -7.21 -11.28 -28.27
C LEU A 648 -7.32 -9.83 -28.73
N SER A 649 -6.25 -9.04 -28.56
CA SER A 649 -6.23 -7.65 -29.04
C SER A 649 -6.34 -7.54 -30.57
N GLU A 650 -5.88 -8.57 -31.29
CA GLU A 650 -6.01 -8.72 -32.74
C GLU A 650 -7.39 -9.28 -33.18
N GLY A 651 -8.23 -9.73 -32.23
CA GLY A 651 -9.55 -10.31 -32.50
C GLY A 651 -9.56 -11.81 -32.81
N ASP A 652 -8.44 -12.52 -32.68
CA ASP A 652 -8.38 -13.97 -32.92
C ASP A 652 -8.65 -14.78 -31.64
N ALA A 653 -9.93 -14.82 -31.25
CA ALA A 653 -10.38 -15.53 -30.06
C ALA A 653 -10.08 -17.04 -30.09
N LEU A 654 -10.06 -17.66 -31.28
CA LEU A 654 -9.84 -19.10 -31.42
C LEU A 654 -8.38 -19.48 -31.16
N GLN A 655 -7.44 -18.75 -31.76
CA GLN A 655 -6.02 -18.95 -31.51
C GLN A 655 -5.64 -18.55 -30.09
N ALA A 656 -6.23 -17.48 -29.56
CA ALA A 656 -6.05 -17.10 -28.16
C ALA A 656 -6.49 -18.24 -27.22
N ALA A 657 -7.68 -18.82 -27.44
CA ALA A 657 -8.18 -19.94 -26.64
C ALA A 657 -7.24 -21.17 -26.71
N ASN A 658 -6.70 -21.50 -27.89
CA ASN A 658 -5.71 -22.57 -28.03
C ASN A 658 -4.42 -22.27 -27.24
N THR A 659 -3.99 -21.01 -27.26
CA THR A 659 -2.78 -20.54 -26.58
C THR A 659 -2.96 -20.64 -25.05
N PHE A 660 -4.08 -20.17 -24.51
CA PHE A 660 -4.40 -20.34 -23.08
C PHE A 660 -4.53 -21.82 -22.68
N TYR A 661 -5.16 -22.66 -23.52
CA TYR A 661 -5.21 -24.10 -23.27
C TYR A 661 -3.81 -24.73 -23.23
N SER A 662 -2.87 -24.27 -24.08
CA SER A 662 -1.49 -24.74 -24.03
C SER A 662 -0.81 -24.36 -22.72
N ALA A 663 -1.00 -23.13 -22.22
CA ALA A 663 -0.51 -22.73 -20.91
C ALA A 663 -1.10 -23.62 -19.80
N ILE A 664 -2.43 -23.79 -19.78
CA ILE A 664 -3.13 -24.67 -18.80
C ILE A 664 -2.54 -26.07 -18.78
N ARG A 665 -2.38 -26.70 -19.95
CA ARG A 665 -1.92 -28.09 -20.05
C ARG A 665 -0.50 -28.28 -19.51
N GLN A 666 0.37 -27.26 -19.63
CA GLN A 666 1.78 -27.36 -19.20
C GLN A 666 2.01 -26.88 -17.76
N THR A 667 1.31 -25.83 -17.33
CA THR A 667 1.64 -25.12 -16.08
C THR A 667 0.50 -25.11 -15.07
N ASN A 668 -0.75 -25.34 -15.50
CA ASN A 668 -1.96 -25.26 -14.68
C ASN A 668 -2.16 -23.85 -14.06
N ASP A 669 -1.84 -22.80 -14.82
CA ASP A 669 -1.89 -21.39 -14.42
C ASP A 669 -3.33 -20.86 -14.25
N LEU A 670 -3.60 -20.19 -13.11
CA LEU A 670 -4.93 -19.67 -12.79
C LEU A 670 -5.40 -18.55 -13.73
N GLU A 671 -4.49 -17.72 -14.26
CA GLU A 671 -4.81 -16.64 -15.21
C GLU A 671 -5.21 -17.22 -16.55
N ALA A 672 -4.47 -18.23 -17.01
CA ALA A 672 -4.81 -18.97 -18.23
C ALA A 672 -6.18 -19.68 -18.09
N HIS A 673 -6.46 -20.30 -16.94
CA HIS A 673 -7.78 -20.87 -16.64
C HIS A 673 -8.89 -19.83 -16.71
N TYR A 674 -8.69 -18.67 -16.07
CA TYR A 674 -9.66 -17.57 -16.08
C TYR A 674 -10.01 -17.18 -17.51
N GLN A 675 -8.99 -16.84 -18.32
CA GLN A 675 -9.23 -16.33 -19.66
C GLN A 675 -9.79 -17.39 -20.60
N TYR A 676 -9.36 -18.65 -20.48
CA TYR A 676 -9.90 -19.75 -21.27
C TYR A 676 -11.40 -20.00 -20.99
N ILE A 677 -11.81 -19.95 -19.72
CA ILE A 677 -13.22 -20.11 -19.33
C ILE A 677 -14.05 -18.92 -19.83
N VAL A 678 -13.58 -17.69 -19.64
CA VAL A 678 -14.26 -16.48 -20.12
C VAL A 678 -14.51 -16.54 -21.64
N LEU A 679 -13.51 -16.93 -22.42
CA LEU A 679 -13.67 -17.10 -23.87
C LEU A 679 -14.64 -18.22 -24.23
N GLY A 680 -14.55 -19.36 -23.53
CA GLY A 680 -15.45 -20.50 -23.75
C GLY A 680 -16.92 -20.20 -23.45
N LEU A 681 -17.19 -19.22 -22.57
CA LEU A 681 -18.53 -18.80 -22.20
C LEU A 681 -19.00 -17.51 -22.91
N SER A 682 -18.25 -17.02 -23.91
CA SER A 682 -18.58 -15.81 -24.66
C SER A 682 -19.84 -15.89 -25.54
N GLY A 683 -20.44 -17.07 -25.68
CA GLY A 683 -21.63 -17.32 -26.52
C GLY A 683 -21.33 -17.97 -27.88
N GLU A 684 -20.06 -18.15 -28.22
CA GLU A 684 -19.62 -18.85 -29.44
C GLU A 684 -19.70 -20.38 -29.28
N PRO A 685 -20.57 -21.09 -30.05
CA PRO A 685 -20.81 -22.53 -29.84
C PRO A 685 -19.56 -23.41 -29.94
N LEU A 686 -18.64 -23.08 -30.85
CA LEU A 686 -17.40 -23.82 -31.05
C LEU A 686 -16.47 -23.69 -29.83
N LEU A 687 -16.34 -22.48 -29.27
CA LEU A 687 -15.51 -22.24 -28.09
C LEU A 687 -16.09 -22.93 -26.85
N GLN A 688 -17.42 -22.92 -26.72
CA GLN A 688 -18.12 -23.63 -25.65
C GLN A 688 -17.91 -25.14 -25.73
N GLN A 689 -18.01 -25.74 -26.92
CA GLN A 689 -17.74 -27.16 -27.12
C GLN A 689 -16.29 -27.51 -26.77
N ARG A 690 -15.32 -26.68 -27.19
CA ARG A 690 -13.90 -26.87 -26.87
C ARG A 690 -13.62 -26.76 -25.38
N LEU A 691 -14.22 -25.79 -24.70
CA LEU A 691 -14.12 -25.61 -23.25
C LEU A 691 -14.51 -26.90 -22.52
N GLN A 692 -15.68 -27.45 -22.86
CA GLN A 692 -16.18 -28.68 -22.25
C GLN A 692 -15.22 -29.86 -22.48
N GLN A 693 -14.81 -30.08 -23.73
CA GLN A 693 -13.86 -31.15 -24.08
C GLN A 693 -12.51 -31.00 -23.36
N ALA A 694 -12.00 -29.78 -23.27
CA ALA A 694 -10.73 -29.49 -22.61
C ALA A 694 -10.78 -29.87 -21.12
N TYR A 695 -11.80 -29.45 -20.39
CA TYR A 695 -11.88 -29.77 -18.96
C TYR A 695 -12.23 -31.24 -18.68
N GLU A 696 -12.95 -31.92 -19.59
CA GLU A 696 -13.09 -33.39 -19.54
C GLU A 696 -11.72 -34.09 -19.67
N ILE A 697 -10.88 -33.64 -20.60
CA ILE A 697 -9.52 -34.18 -20.81
C ILE A 697 -8.63 -33.89 -19.61
N LEU A 698 -8.56 -32.63 -19.15
CA LEU A 698 -7.70 -32.21 -18.04
C LEU A 698 -8.06 -32.95 -16.74
N ASN A 699 -9.34 -33.17 -16.49
CA ASN A 699 -9.80 -33.94 -15.34
C ASN A 699 -9.42 -35.43 -15.46
N ARG A 700 -9.66 -36.04 -16.64
CA ARG A 700 -9.30 -37.44 -16.90
C ARG A 700 -7.80 -37.70 -16.78
N GLU A 701 -6.97 -36.73 -17.18
CA GLU A 701 -5.51 -36.78 -17.07
C GLU A 701 -4.97 -36.32 -15.71
N ALA A 702 -5.84 -35.98 -14.75
CA ALA A 702 -5.50 -35.48 -13.42
C ALA A 702 -4.57 -34.25 -13.42
N LEU A 703 -4.68 -33.39 -14.43
CA LEU A 703 -3.82 -32.21 -14.62
C LEU A 703 -4.25 -30.99 -13.81
N LEU A 704 -5.49 -30.95 -13.32
CA LEU A 704 -6.05 -29.82 -12.57
C LEU A 704 -5.56 -29.75 -11.11
N GLY A 705 -5.28 -30.91 -10.49
CA GLY A 705 -4.88 -30.99 -9.08
C GLY A 705 -5.80 -30.18 -8.15
N VAL A 706 -5.21 -29.36 -7.28
CA VAL A 706 -5.97 -28.49 -6.35
C VAL A 706 -6.73 -27.37 -7.06
N ASN A 707 -6.29 -26.94 -8.25
CA ASN A 707 -6.89 -25.83 -9.01
C ASN A 707 -8.26 -26.19 -9.60
N GLN A 708 -8.66 -27.46 -9.56
CA GLN A 708 -10.03 -27.87 -9.89
C GLN A 708 -11.08 -27.06 -9.11
N ARG A 709 -10.81 -26.75 -7.83
CA ARG A 709 -11.72 -25.95 -7.00
C ARG A 709 -11.94 -24.54 -7.56
N TYR A 710 -10.88 -23.91 -8.07
CA TYR A 710 -10.94 -22.60 -8.70
C TYR A 710 -11.75 -22.66 -10.01
N VAL A 711 -11.47 -23.65 -10.85
CA VAL A 711 -12.18 -23.86 -12.12
C VAL A 711 -13.69 -24.04 -11.88
N GLU A 712 -14.07 -24.90 -10.93
CA GLU A 712 -15.47 -25.14 -10.59
C GLU A 712 -16.16 -23.90 -10.03
N ALA A 713 -15.49 -23.15 -9.14
CA ALA A 713 -16.01 -21.90 -8.60
C ALA A 713 -16.26 -20.87 -9.71
N LEU A 714 -15.27 -20.67 -10.59
CA LEU A 714 -15.36 -19.70 -11.68
C LEU A 714 -16.44 -20.06 -12.70
N GLN A 715 -16.53 -21.33 -13.12
CA GLN A 715 -17.57 -21.79 -14.04
C GLN A 715 -18.98 -21.60 -13.44
N ARG A 716 -19.17 -21.88 -12.15
CA ARG A 716 -20.46 -21.64 -11.48
C ARG A 716 -20.84 -20.17 -11.51
N LEU A 717 -19.89 -19.29 -11.23
CA LEU A 717 -20.12 -17.84 -11.19
C LEU A 717 -20.44 -17.28 -12.58
N LEU A 718 -19.68 -17.66 -13.60
CA LEU A 718 -19.87 -17.15 -14.96
C LEU A 718 -21.14 -17.71 -15.63
N ASN A 719 -21.59 -18.91 -15.25
CA ASN A 719 -22.85 -19.49 -15.74
C ASN A 719 -24.11 -18.99 -14.99
N ASP A 720 -23.96 -18.22 -13.90
CA ASP A 720 -25.06 -17.57 -13.19
C ASP A 720 -24.93 -16.04 -13.28
N PRO A 721 -25.43 -15.41 -14.37
CA PRO A 721 -25.34 -13.96 -14.55
C PRO A 721 -26.02 -13.15 -13.43
N GLN A 722 -27.00 -13.75 -12.74
CA GLN A 722 -27.70 -13.13 -11.61
C GLN A 722 -26.91 -13.24 -10.30
N GLN A 723 -25.87 -14.09 -10.26
CA GLN A 723 -24.99 -14.31 -9.12
C GLN A 723 -25.79 -14.54 -7.84
N ARG A 724 -26.71 -15.51 -7.87
CA ARG A 724 -27.61 -15.80 -6.75
C ARG A 724 -26.83 -16.13 -5.47
N PRO A 725 -27.37 -15.81 -4.27
CA PRO A 725 -26.67 -16.03 -3.00
C PRO A 725 -26.15 -17.46 -2.80
N GLU A 726 -26.91 -18.46 -3.26
CA GLU A 726 -26.51 -19.88 -3.21
C GLU A 726 -25.25 -20.15 -4.04
N THR A 727 -25.18 -19.60 -5.27
CA THR A 727 -24.03 -19.73 -6.16
C THR A 727 -22.80 -19.06 -5.57
N LEU A 728 -22.96 -17.85 -5.00
CA LEU A 728 -21.89 -17.14 -4.32
C LEU A 728 -21.34 -17.96 -3.14
N GLN A 729 -22.21 -18.55 -2.33
CA GLN A 729 -21.81 -19.35 -1.16
C GLN A 729 -21.09 -20.64 -1.57
N GLN A 730 -21.56 -21.34 -2.61
CA GLN A 730 -20.90 -22.54 -3.12
C GLN A 730 -19.49 -22.24 -3.67
N ALA A 731 -19.35 -21.16 -4.45
CA ALA A 731 -18.06 -20.73 -4.97
C ALA A 731 -17.09 -20.36 -3.85
N LEU A 732 -17.60 -19.71 -2.80
CA LEU A 732 -16.82 -19.32 -1.63
C LEU A 732 -16.26 -20.53 -0.88
N THR A 733 -17.10 -21.54 -0.59
CA THR A 733 -16.66 -22.78 0.06
C THR A 733 -15.58 -23.54 -0.74
N LEU A 734 -15.66 -23.51 -2.08
CA LEU A 734 -14.63 -24.10 -2.94
C LEU A 734 -13.28 -23.38 -2.80
N LEU A 735 -13.29 -22.05 -2.79
CA LEU A 735 -12.08 -21.22 -2.79
C LEU A 735 -11.43 -21.08 -1.40
N GLU A 736 -12.21 -21.03 -0.32
CA GLU A 736 -11.68 -20.97 1.05
C GLU A 736 -10.76 -22.17 1.35
N GLY A 737 -11.12 -23.35 0.83
CA GLY A 737 -10.32 -24.56 1.00
C GLY A 737 -9.14 -24.70 0.02
N LEU A 738 -8.93 -23.75 -0.91
CA LEU A 738 -7.79 -23.73 -1.83
C LEU A 738 -6.60 -23.03 -1.15
N ARG A 739 -5.41 -23.64 -1.17
CA ARG A 739 -4.18 -22.98 -0.72
C ARG A 739 -3.63 -22.07 -1.83
N PRO A 740 -3.06 -20.89 -1.51
CA PRO A 740 -2.48 -19.98 -2.49
C PRO A 740 -1.09 -20.49 -2.96
N VAL A 741 -1.07 -21.57 -3.73
CA VAL A 741 0.16 -22.18 -4.27
C VAL A 741 0.11 -22.28 -5.79
N GLY A 742 1.27 -22.35 -6.43
CA GLY A 742 1.40 -22.42 -7.89
C GLY A 742 1.57 -21.04 -8.54
N LEU A 743 1.24 -20.95 -9.83
CA LEU A 743 1.37 -19.73 -10.63
C LEU A 743 0.12 -18.84 -10.47
N ASN A 744 0.34 -17.52 -10.37
CA ASN A 744 -0.70 -16.51 -10.17
C ASN A 744 -1.68 -16.81 -9.00
N PRO A 745 -1.20 -17.15 -7.78
CA PRO A 745 -2.06 -17.47 -6.64
C PRO A 745 -2.98 -16.31 -6.23
N SER A 746 -2.62 -15.07 -6.55
CA SER A 746 -3.40 -13.84 -6.34
C SER A 746 -4.82 -13.91 -6.91
N LEU A 747 -5.06 -14.68 -7.98
CA LEU A 747 -6.39 -14.85 -8.56
C LEU A 747 -7.39 -15.52 -7.62
N ARG A 748 -6.92 -16.40 -6.73
CA ARG A 748 -7.77 -16.98 -5.69
C ARG A 748 -8.32 -15.88 -4.79
N ASP A 749 -7.44 -15.05 -4.24
CA ASP A 749 -7.80 -14.00 -3.29
C ASP A 749 -8.55 -12.84 -3.96
N LEU A 750 -8.24 -12.52 -5.22
CA LEU A 750 -9.04 -11.60 -6.03
C LEU A 750 -10.48 -12.10 -6.17
N LEU A 751 -10.67 -13.40 -6.46
CA LEU A 751 -12.01 -13.96 -6.59
C LEU A 751 -12.75 -14.08 -5.25
N LEU A 752 -12.06 -14.39 -4.15
CA LEU A 752 -12.63 -14.34 -2.80
C LEU A 752 -13.09 -12.93 -2.42
N GLY A 753 -12.24 -11.92 -2.64
CA GLY A 753 -12.58 -10.52 -2.42
C GLY A 753 -13.81 -10.09 -3.23
N TYR A 754 -13.88 -10.53 -4.49
CA TYR A 754 -15.03 -10.31 -5.37
C TYR A 754 -16.31 -10.94 -4.83
N LEU A 755 -16.27 -12.21 -4.40
CA LEU A 755 -17.43 -12.90 -3.82
C LEU A 755 -17.96 -12.19 -2.57
N TYR A 756 -17.06 -11.81 -1.65
CA TYR A 756 -17.44 -11.07 -0.45
C TYR A 756 -18.03 -9.70 -0.79
N GLN A 757 -17.45 -8.97 -1.75
CA GLN A 757 -17.98 -7.70 -2.22
C GLN A 757 -19.37 -7.87 -2.86
N ARG A 758 -19.64 -8.95 -3.59
CA ARG A 758 -20.96 -9.24 -4.16
C ARG A 758 -21.99 -9.56 -3.08
N GLN A 759 -21.65 -10.37 -2.09
CA GLN A 759 -22.51 -10.62 -0.94
C GLN A 759 -22.79 -9.31 -0.15
N LEU A 760 -21.78 -8.45 0.02
CA LEU A 760 -21.93 -7.14 0.64
C LEU A 760 -22.98 -6.31 -0.12
N GLN A 761 -22.81 -6.17 -1.45
CA GLN A 761 -23.73 -5.42 -2.31
C GLN A 761 -25.17 -5.93 -2.23
N GLN A 762 -25.38 -7.24 -2.15
CA GLN A 762 -26.72 -7.84 -2.01
C GLN A 762 -27.40 -7.51 -0.67
N LYS A 763 -26.62 -7.30 0.40
CA LYS A 763 -27.13 -6.95 1.74
C LYS A 763 -27.23 -5.46 2.00
N MET A 764 -26.72 -4.60 1.12
CA MET A 764 -26.74 -3.15 1.32
C MET A 764 -28.16 -2.58 1.28
N ALA A 765 -28.46 -1.68 2.23
CA ALA A 765 -29.71 -0.93 2.28
C ALA A 765 -29.41 0.56 2.53
N GLY A 766 -29.34 1.34 1.45
CA GLY A 766 -28.87 2.73 1.51
C GLY A 766 -27.41 2.80 1.96
N TYR A 767 -27.13 3.54 3.03
CA TYR A 767 -25.78 3.66 3.62
C TYR A 767 -25.44 2.57 4.64
N ARG A 768 -26.38 1.66 4.95
CA ARG A 768 -26.14 0.55 5.88
C ARG A 768 -25.55 -0.63 5.11
N TYR A 769 -24.47 -1.18 5.63
CA TYR A 769 -23.76 -2.32 5.06
C TYR A 769 -23.25 -3.27 6.14
N ASP A 770 -22.99 -4.52 5.76
CA ASP A 770 -22.42 -5.55 6.61
C ASP A 770 -20.91 -5.32 6.77
N LYS A 771 -20.48 -4.87 7.95
CA LYS A 771 -19.08 -4.53 8.22
C LYS A 771 -18.15 -5.73 8.08
N GLU A 772 -18.62 -6.92 8.41
CA GLU A 772 -17.82 -8.14 8.35
C GLU A 772 -17.51 -8.52 6.90
N LEU A 773 -18.53 -8.46 6.02
CA LEU A 773 -18.35 -8.72 4.59
C LEU A 773 -17.43 -7.69 3.94
N TYR A 774 -17.53 -6.41 4.33
CA TYR A 774 -16.60 -5.38 3.89
C TYR A 774 -15.15 -5.68 4.31
N GLN A 775 -14.93 -6.05 5.57
CA GLN A 775 -13.60 -6.38 6.08
C GLN A 775 -13.01 -7.61 5.37
N LYS A 776 -13.79 -8.67 5.17
CA LYS A 776 -13.38 -9.86 4.41
C LYS A 776 -13.04 -9.53 2.95
N ALA A 777 -13.86 -8.74 2.27
CA ALA A 777 -13.61 -8.31 0.90
C ALA A 777 -12.31 -7.50 0.80
N HIS A 778 -12.13 -6.51 1.67
CA HIS A 778 -10.91 -5.70 1.73
C HIS A 778 -9.69 -6.57 2.02
N TYR A 779 -9.80 -7.48 3.00
CA TYR A 779 -8.74 -8.40 3.40
C TYR A 779 -8.19 -9.21 2.22
N HIS A 780 -9.08 -9.92 1.52
CA HIS A 780 -8.69 -10.75 0.39
C HIS A 780 -8.17 -9.93 -0.79
N TYR A 781 -8.71 -8.74 -1.05
CA TYR A 781 -8.12 -7.87 -2.08
C TYR A 781 -6.71 -7.41 -1.74
N MET A 782 -6.43 -7.08 -0.48
CA MET A 782 -5.09 -6.70 -0.06
C MET A 782 -4.11 -7.88 -0.09
N LEU A 783 -4.56 -9.10 0.25
CA LEU A 783 -3.75 -10.32 0.06
C LEU A 783 -3.47 -10.58 -1.43
N ALA A 784 -4.47 -10.40 -2.29
CA ALA A 784 -4.30 -10.54 -3.72
C ALA A 784 -3.32 -9.50 -4.27
N LEU A 785 -3.35 -8.27 -3.74
CA LEU A 785 -2.46 -7.18 -4.13
C LEU A 785 -1.00 -7.49 -3.77
N ASP A 786 -0.76 -7.94 -2.54
CA ASP A 786 0.56 -8.39 -2.07
C ASP A 786 1.13 -9.51 -2.95
N GLN A 787 0.28 -10.43 -3.39
CA GLN A 787 0.67 -11.55 -4.26
C GLN A 787 0.80 -11.20 -5.75
N ALA A 788 0.31 -10.03 -6.20
CA ALA A 788 0.26 -9.65 -7.62
C ALA A 788 1.35 -8.66 -8.04
N TYR A 789 2.41 -8.50 -7.23
CA TYR A 789 3.46 -7.49 -7.41
C TYR A 789 4.18 -7.54 -8.77
N ASP A 790 4.18 -8.68 -9.46
CA ASP A 790 4.80 -8.88 -10.78
C ASP A 790 3.79 -9.05 -11.93
N ASN A 791 2.48 -8.96 -11.64
CA ASN A 791 1.42 -9.11 -12.63
C ASN A 791 0.50 -7.88 -12.67
N VAL A 792 0.90 -6.91 -13.50
CA VAL A 792 0.21 -5.63 -13.69
C VAL A 792 -1.26 -5.78 -14.09
N ARG A 793 -1.64 -6.84 -14.81
CA ARG A 793 -3.05 -7.07 -15.21
C ARG A 793 -3.91 -7.44 -14.00
N ILE A 794 -3.41 -8.32 -13.15
CA ILE A 794 -4.10 -8.73 -11.92
C ILE A 794 -4.13 -7.57 -10.92
N GLU A 795 -3.00 -6.87 -10.74
CA GLU A 795 -2.90 -5.67 -9.91
C GLU A 795 -3.94 -4.61 -10.32
N ALA A 796 -4.05 -4.35 -11.63
CA ALA A 796 -5.03 -3.44 -12.19
C ALA A 796 -6.49 -3.85 -11.87
N ALA A 797 -6.81 -5.15 -11.93
CA ALA A 797 -8.13 -5.64 -11.56
C ALA A 797 -8.41 -5.46 -10.06
N ILE A 798 -7.43 -5.77 -9.20
CA ILE A 798 -7.54 -5.65 -7.74
C ILE A 798 -7.75 -4.19 -7.32
N LEU A 799 -6.93 -3.26 -7.81
CA LEU A 799 -7.03 -1.83 -7.47
C LEU A 799 -8.36 -1.23 -7.93
N THR A 800 -8.87 -1.66 -9.09
CA THR A 800 -10.21 -1.26 -9.57
C THR A 800 -11.28 -1.72 -8.59
N ASN A 801 -11.21 -2.97 -8.14
CA ASN A 801 -12.19 -3.55 -7.22
C ASN A 801 -12.10 -2.94 -5.81
N LEU A 802 -10.89 -2.67 -5.30
CA LEU A 802 -10.67 -1.93 -4.05
C LEU A 802 -11.29 -0.54 -4.12
N GLY A 803 -11.02 0.22 -5.18
CA GLY A 803 -11.65 1.52 -5.41
C GLY A 803 -13.18 1.45 -5.37
N GLN A 804 -13.76 0.44 -6.02
CA GLN A 804 -15.21 0.22 -6.01
C GLN A 804 -15.75 -0.19 -4.63
N LEU A 805 -15.05 -1.07 -3.91
CA LEU A 805 -15.41 -1.51 -2.57
C LEU A 805 -15.47 -0.31 -1.61
N HIS A 806 -14.39 0.47 -1.55
CA HIS A 806 -14.32 1.65 -0.70
C HIS A 806 -15.35 2.72 -1.09
N PHE A 807 -15.57 2.94 -2.39
CA PHE A 807 -16.60 3.85 -2.86
C PHE A 807 -18.00 3.42 -2.41
N SER A 808 -18.30 2.12 -2.45
CA SER A 808 -19.63 1.58 -2.09
C SER A 808 -20.01 1.81 -0.63
N VAL A 809 -19.02 1.84 0.28
CA VAL A 809 -19.23 2.06 1.72
C VAL A 809 -19.02 3.52 2.17
N GLY A 810 -18.77 4.44 1.23
CA GLY A 810 -18.58 5.87 1.51
C GLY A 810 -17.16 6.29 1.88
N ASN A 811 -16.16 5.42 1.72
CA ASN A 811 -14.75 5.71 1.99
C ASN A 811 -14.09 6.40 0.78
N TYR A 812 -14.56 7.59 0.42
CA TYR A 812 -14.21 8.25 -0.84
C TYR A 812 -12.72 8.62 -1.00
N GLY A 813 -12.04 8.98 0.10
CA GLY A 813 -10.60 9.25 0.08
C GLY A 813 -9.78 8.03 -0.32
N LEU A 814 -10.00 6.90 0.36
CA LEU A 814 -9.35 5.62 0.03
C LEU A 814 -9.74 5.13 -1.38
N ALA A 815 -11.00 5.28 -1.76
CA ALA A 815 -11.44 4.93 -3.11
C ALA A 815 -10.66 5.73 -4.18
N SER A 816 -10.48 7.03 -3.96
CA SER A 816 -9.69 7.89 -4.85
C SER A 816 -8.23 7.45 -4.91
N ASP A 817 -7.62 7.08 -3.78
CA ASP A 817 -6.23 6.61 -3.73
C ASP A 817 -6.04 5.33 -4.56
N PHE A 818 -6.88 4.31 -4.36
CA PHE A 818 -6.83 3.08 -5.15
C PHE A 818 -7.07 3.33 -6.64
N TYR A 819 -8.02 4.20 -7.00
CA TYR A 819 -8.20 4.59 -8.40
C TYR A 819 -7.00 5.34 -8.98
N SER A 820 -6.29 6.12 -8.17
CA SER A 820 -5.09 6.85 -8.61
C SER A 820 -3.92 5.89 -8.85
N ARG A 821 -3.70 4.93 -7.95
CA ARG A 821 -2.76 3.81 -8.16
C ARG A 821 -3.12 3.02 -9.42
N ARG A 822 -4.40 2.70 -9.61
CA ARG A 822 -4.87 2.01 -10.82
C ARG A 822 -4.62 2.83 -12.08
N ALA A 823 -4.82 4.15 -12.05
CA ALA A 823 -4.63 5.03 -13.20
C ALA A 823 -3.15 5.18 -13.61
N ALA A 824 -2.20 4.88 -12.72
CA ALA A 824 -0.78 4.83 -13.03
C ALA A 824 -0.38 3.56 -13.81
N LEU A 825 -1.23 2.54 -13.85
CA LEU A 825 -1.00 1.30 -14.60
C LEU A 825 -1.54 1.40 -16.04
N PRO A 826 -0.97 0.68 -17.02
CA PRO A 826 -1.44 0.66 -18.40
C PRO A 826 -2.91 0.26 -18.57
N PHE A 827 -3.52 0.71 -19.66
CA PHE A 827 -4.88 0.35 -20.08
C PHE A 827 -4.84 -0.39 -21.42
N SER A 828 -5.75 -1.35 -21.60
CA SER A 828 -5.94 -2.07 -22.86
C SER A 828 -6.55 -1.18 -23.95
N ASP A 829 -7.37 -0.22 -23.56
CA ASP A 829 -8.17 0.61 -24.45
C ASP A 829 -8.62 1.90 -23.73
N SER A 830 -8.94 2.92 -24.53
CA SER A 830 -9.37 4.23 -24.05
C SER A 830 -10.73 4.19 -23.34
N THR A 831 -11.57 3.18 -23.62
CA THR A 831 -12.88 3.00 -22.98
C THR A 831 -12.72 2.66 -21.50
N SER A 832 -11.83 1.71 -21.20
CA SER A 832 -11.49 1.28 -19.85
C SER A 832 -10.86 2.41 -19.04
N GLU A 833 -9.97 3.20 -19.66
CA GLU A 833 -9.37 4.39 -19.04
C GLU A 833 -10.45 5.44 -18.72
N ALA A 834 -11.32 5.75 -19.68
CA ALA A 834 -12.40 6.73 -19.48
C ALA A 834 -13.31 6.34 -18.30
N TRP A 835 -13.74 5.08 -18.23
CA TRP A 835 -14.60 4.60 -17.14
C TRP A 835 -13.95 4.64 -15.77
N LEU A 836 -12.66 4.30 -15.67
CA LEU A 836 -11.94 4.40 -14.40
C LEU A 836 -11.83 5.86 -13.95
N LEU A 837 -11.38 6.77 -14.82
CA LEU A 837 -11.23 8.18 -14.49
C LEU A 837 -12.58 8.83 -14.15
N TRP A 838 -13.66 8.36 -14.77
CA TRP A 838 -15.01 8.73 -14.36
C TRP A 838 -15.30 8.32 -12.90
N GLN A 839 -14.99 7.08 -12.49
CA GLN A 839 -15.18 6.68 -11.08
C GLN A 839 -14.26 7.45 -10.13
N GLN A 840 -13.01 7.69 -10.52
CA GLN A 840 -12.06 8.48 -9.74
C GLN A 840 -12.55 9.91 -9.54
N SER A 841 -13.01 10.59 -10.60
CA SER A 841 -13.54 11.96 -10.51
C SER A 841 -14.75 12.04 -9.57
N ARG A 842 -15.60 11.00 -9.55
CA ARG A 842 -16.71 10.89 -8.57
C ARG A 842 -16.19 10.75 -7.14
N ALA A 843 -15.20 9.89 -6.91
CA ALA A 843 -14.60 9.72 -5.59
C ALA A 843 -13.95 11.03 -5.10
N LEU A 844 -13.17 11.71 -5.95
CA LEU A 844 -12.57 13.00 -5.68
C LEU A 844 -13.61 14.08 -5.34
N PHE A 845 -14.72 14.11 -6.08
CA PHE A 845 -15.82 15.03 -5.80
C PHE A 845 -16.41 14.83 -4.40
N TYR A 846 -16.74 13.59 -4.02
CA TYR A 846 -17.28 13.30 -2.69
C TYR A 846 -16.24 13.45 -1.57
N TYR A 847 -14.96 13.34 -1.88
CA TYR A 847 -13.85 13.66 -0.99
C TYR A 847 -13.58 15.18 -0.88
N ASN A 848 -14.34 16.03 -1.58
CA ASN A 848 -14.19 17.49 -1.62
C ASN A 848 -12.87 17.98 -2.26
N ALA A 849 -12.28 17.17 -3.13
CA ALA A 849 -11.09 17.48 -3.92
C ALA A 849 -11.50 18.07 -5.30
N LEU A 850 -12.21 19.20 -5.29
CA LEU A 850 -12.91 19.75 -6.46
C LEU A 850 -12.00 20.06 -7.67
N PRO A 851 -10.80 20.67 -7.50
CA PRO A 851 -9.89 20.93 -8.63
C PRO A 851 -9.39 19.64 -9.30
N GLN A 852 -9.08 18.60 -8.52
CA GLN A 852 -8.69 17.31 -9.09
C GLN A 852 -9.90 16.64 -9.77
N ALA A 853 -11.08 16.67 -9.14
CA ALA A 853 -12.29 16.06 -9.69
C ALA A 853 -12.64 16.61 -11.09
N THR A 854 -12.54 17.92 -11.30
CA THR A 854 -12.79 18.53 -12.62
C THR A 854 -11.71 18.16 -13.63
N ALA A 855 -10.43 18.18 -13.27
CA ALA A 855 -9.35 17.81 -14.19
C ALA A 855 -9.45 16.34 -14.63
N THR A 856 -9.74 15.44 -13.70
CA THR A 856 -9.93 14.01 -13.97
C THR A 856 -11.17 13.75 -14.83
N ALA A 857 -12.29 14.43 -14.57
CA ALA A 857 -13.50 14.28 -15.39
C ALA A 857 -13.32 14.81 -16.82
N ASP A 858 -12.53 15.88 -16.99
CA ASP A 858 -12.19 16.42 -18.30
C ASP A 858 -11.41 15.41 -19.14
N ARG A 859 -10.41 14.78 -18.52
CA ARG A 859 -9.64 13.72 -19.15
C ARG A 859 -10.52 12.51 -19.50
N ALA A 860 -11.39 12.10 -18.58
CA ALA A 860 -12.34 11.01 -18.82
C ALA A 860 -13.26 11.30 -20.02
N TRP A 861 -13.74 12.54 -20.14
CA TRP A 861 -14.58 12.96 -21.27
C TRP A 861 -13.82 12.98 -22.60
N GLN A 862 -12.58 13.48 -22.63
CA GLN A 862 -11.74 13.44 -23.83
C GLN A 862 -11.49 12.01 -24.31
N LEU A 863 -11.22 11.09 -23.39
CA LEU A 863 -11.04 9.67 -23.72
C LEU A 863 -12.34 9.04 -24.23
N ALA A 864 -13.48 9.36 -23.62
CA ALA A 864 -14.77 8.91 -24.11
C ALA A 864 -15.06 9.41 -25.53
N GLN A 865 -14.60 10.60 -25.91
CA GLN A 865 -14.70 11.14 -27.28
C GLN A 865 -13.82 10.37 -28.25
N GLN A 866 -12.57 10.10 -27.85
CA GLN A 866 -11.64 9.30 -28.65
C GLN A 866 -12.16 7.89 -28.89
N ALA A 867 -12.80 7.29 -27.88
CA ALA A 867 -13.40 5.96 -27.95
C ALA A 867 -14.81 5.92 -28.60
N ASN A 868 -15.38 7.08 -28.93
CA ASN A 868 -16.74 7.21 -29.48
C ASN A 868 -17.81 6.49 -28.64
N LEU A 869 -17.79 6.69 -27.31
CA LEU A 869 -18.72 6.00 -26.40
C LEU A 869 -20.17 6.49 -26.57
N PRO A 870 -21.17 5.59 -26.46
CA PRO A 870 -22.56 5.99 -26.51
C PRO A 870 -22.97 6.88 -25.32
N GLU A 871 -22.28 6.78 -24.18
CA GLU A 871 -22.53 7.58 -22.98
C GLU A 871 -21.86 8.96 -22.98
N LEU A 872 -21.39 9.46 -24.13
CA LEU A 872 -20.66 10.72 -24.26
C LEU A 872 -21.34 11.92 -23.56
N THR A 873 -22.65 12.02 -23.68
CA THR A 873 -23.46 13.07 -23.03
C THR A 873 -23.33 13.02 -21.50
N ALA A 874 -23.25 11.82 -20.91
CA ALA A 874 -23.06 11.67 -19.47
C ALA A 874 -21.67 12.16 -19.03
N PHE A 875 -20.63 11.77 -19.78
CA PHE A 875 -19.24 12.22 -19.60
C PHE A 875 -19.14 13.75 -19.60
N ALA A 876 -19.65 14.38 -20.65
CA ALA A 876 -19.71 15.84 -20.80
C ALA A 876 -20.47 16.52 -19.65
N GLU A 877 -21.63 15.98 -19.27
CA GLU A 877 -22.50 16.61 -18.27
C GLU A 877 -21.89 16.57 -16.86
N ARG A 878 -21.22 15.47 -16.45
CA ARG A 878 -20.48 15.49 -15.17
C ARG A 878 -19.26 16.37 -15.20
N ALA A 879 -18.51 16.40 -16.32
CA ALA A 879 -17.37 17.30 -16.45
C ALA A 879 -17.81 18.77 -16.33
N ALA A 880 -18.94 19.15 -16.92
CA ALA A 880 -19.56 20.47 -16.74
C ALA A 880 -19.99 20.72 -15.28
N PHE A 881 -20.59 19.72 -14.64
CA PHE A 881 -21.02 19.82 -13.25
C PHE A 881 -19.83 20.00 -12.29
N TYR A 882 -18.75 19.24 -12.42
CA TYR A 882 -17.58 19.39 -11.54
C TYR A 882 -16.82 20.69 -11.81
N ALA A 883 -16.72 21.13 -13.06
CA ALA A 883 -16.18 22.46 -13.38
C ALA A 883 -16.98 23.56 -12.69
N LEU A 884 -18.32 23.46 -12.67
CA LEU A 884 -19.20 24.40 -11.96
C LEU A 884 -18.90 24.41 -10.46
N GLN A 885 -18.78 23.23 -9.84
CA GLN A 885 -18.51 23.10 -8.40
C GLN A 885 -17.12 23.59 -8.02
N ALA A 886 -16.12 23.40 -8.88
CA ALA A 886 -14.76 23.91 -8.70
C ALA A 886 -14.63 25.43 -8.93
N GLY A 887 -15.71 26.12 -9.34
CA GLY A 887 -15.69 27.56 -9.63
C GLY A 887 -15.14 27.92 -11.01
N HIS A 888 -14.96 26.94 -11.91
CA HIS A 888 -14.55 27.16 -13.30
C HIS A 888 -15.76 27.57 -14.17
N TYR A 889 -16.40 28.68 -13.81
CA TYR A 889 -17.66 29.12 -14.42
C TYR A 889 -17.62 29.31 -15.95
N PRO A 890 -16.55 29.87 -16.58
CA PRO A 890 -16.50 29.98 -18.04
C PRO A 890 -16.58 28.62 -18.74
N GLN A 891 -15.80 27.66 -18.25
CA GLN A 891 -15.73 26.30 -18.79
C GLN A 891 -17.06 25.55 -18.60
N ALA A 892 -17.68 25.68 -17.42
CA ALA A 892 -18.98 25.08 -17.15
C ALA A 892 -20.09 25.66 -18.05
N ALA A 893 -20.11 26.98 -18.24
CA ALA A 893 -21.08 27.65 -19.10
C ALA A 893 -20.99 27.19 -20.56
N GLU A 894 -19.77 27.15 -21.12
CA GLU A 894 -19.53 26.68 -22.49
C GLU A 894 -20.06 25.26 -22.70
N ARG A 895 -19.73 24.33 -21.79
CA ARG A 895 -20.14 22.93 -21.90
C ARG A 895 -21.64 22.74 -21.76
N TYR A 896 -22.28 23.42 -20.80
CA TYR A 896 -23.73 23.33 -20.67
C TYR A 896 -24.44 23.92 -21.90
N GLN A 897 -23.91 24.99 -22.51
CA GLN A 897 -24.44 25.52 -23.77
C GLN A 897 -24.34 24.48 -24.90
N GLN A 898 -23.19 23.83 -25.05
CA GLN A 898 -22.98 22.78 -26.06
C GLN A 898 -23.97 21.62 -25.86
N LEU A 899 -24.08 21.09 -24.63
CA LEU A 899 -25.00 20.01 -24.28
C LEU A 899 -26.47 20.34 -24.55
N LEU A 900 -26.88 21.57 -24.23
CA LEU A 900 -28.26 22.02 -24.43
C LEU A 900 -28.59 22.25 -25.92
N ALA A 901 -27.60 22.68 -26.72
CA ALA A 901 -27.73 22.92 -28.15
C ALA A 901 -27.83 21.61 -28.97
N GLN A 902 -27.14 20.56 -28.54
CA GLN A 902 -27.18 19.24 -29.20
C GLN A 902 -28.50 18.48 -28.95
N HIS A 903 -29.36 18.96 -28.04
CA HIS A 903 -30.63 18.31 -27.66
C HIS A 903 -30.48 16.87 -27.12
N GLU A 904 -29.28 16.48 -26.68
CA GLU A 904 -29.00 15.14 -26.15
C GLU A 904 -29.51 14.92 -24.72
N LEU A 905 -29.74 16.01 -23.98
CA LEU A 905 -30.30 15.94 -22.63
C LEU A 905 -31.83 16.00 -22.66
N GLU A 906 -32.47 15.01 -22.05
CA GLU A 906 -33.92 14.93 -21.90
C GLU A 906 -34.41 15.29 -20.49
N ALA A 907 -35.67 15.75 -20.42
CA ALA A 907 -36.46 15.95 -19.21
C ALA A 907 -35.64 16.50 -18.01
N THR A 908 -35.49 15.70 -16.95
CA THR A 908 -34.85 16.12 -15.70
C THR A 908 -33.38 16.54 -15.88
N ASN A 909 -32.63 15.86 -16.75
CA ASN A 909 -31.21 16.17 -16.93
C ASN A 909 -31.04 17.48 -17.71
N ARG A 910 -31.91 17.74 -18.70
CA ARG A 910 -31.97 19.03 -19.39
C ARG A 910 -32.25 20.18 -18.41
N THR A 911 -33.25 20.01 -17.54
CA THR A 911 -33.62 21.03 -16.56
C THR A 911 -32.51 21.29 -15.54
N LYS A 912 -31.76 20.26 -15.13
CA LYS A 912 -30.56 20.42 -14.27
C LYS A 912 -29.41 21.13 -15.00
N ALA A 913 -29.20 20.86 -16.28
CA ALA A 913 -28.20 21.57 -17.08
C ALA A 913 -28.55 23.06 -17.25
N LEU A 914 -29.83 23.40 -17.43
CA LEU A 914 -30.29 24.80 -17.44
C LEU A 914 -30.00 25.50 -16.09
N LEU A 915 -30.13 24.78 -14.97
CA LEU A 915 -29.77 25.32 -13.65
C LEU A 915 -28.28 25.62 -13.58
N GLY A 916 -27.45 24.66 -13.99
CA GLY A 916 -25.99 24.80 -14.02
C GLY A 916 -25.55 25.95 -14.90
N LEU A 917 -26.15 26.09 -16.09
CA LEU A 917 -25.87 27.19 -17.01
C LEU A 917 -26.29 28.55 -16.45
N GLY A 918 -27.49 28.65 -15.90
CA GLY A 918 -27.98 29.88 -15.27
C GLY A 918 -27.10 30.31 -14.09
N TYR A 919 -26.68 29.35 -13.27
CA TYR A 919 -25.78 29.59 -12.15
C TYR A 919 -24.36 30.00 -12.60
N ALA A 920 -23.82 29.40 -13.66
CA ALA A 920 -22.55 29.81 -14.23
C ALA A 920 -22.59 31.25 -14.74
N HIS A 921 -23.63 31.62 -15.52
CA HIS A 921 -23.81 32.98 -16.01
C HIS A 921 -23.98 34.01 -14.89
N TYR A 922 -24.66 33.63 -13.80
CA TYR A 922 -24.77 34.47 -12.60
C TYR A 922 -23.40 34.87 -12.05
N HIS A 923 -22.50 33.90 -11.86
CA HIS A 923 -21.14 34.15 -11.36
C HIS A 923 -20.21 34.83 -12.38
N LEU A 924 -20.51 34.70 -13.67
CA LEU A 924 -19.83 35.43 -14.74
C LEU A 924 -20.31 36.88 -14.90
N ASN A 925 -21.20 37.35 -14.02
CA ASN A 925 -21.81 38.68 -14.08
C ASN A 925 -22.56 38.93 -15.42
N GLN A 926 -23.29 37.91 -15.90
CA GLN A 926 -24.09 37.94 -17.13
C GLN A 926 -25.58 37.76 -16.80
N PRO A 927 -26.24 38.75 -16.18
CA PRO A 927 -27.58 38.61 -15.61
C PRO A 927 -28.64 38.24 -16.65
N ASP A 928 -28.64 38.85 -17.84
CA ASP A 928 -29.64 38.59 -18.87
C ASP A 928 -29.62 37.12 -19.34
N ARG A 929 -28.41 36.55 -19.50
CA ARG A 929 -28.24 35.15 -19.89
C ARG A 929 -28.60 34.19 -18.77
N ALA A 930 -28.31 34.58 -17.52
CA ALA A 930 -28.71 33.82 -16.34
C ALA A 930 -30.24 33.76 -16.22
N ILE A 931 -30.92 34.91 -16.32
CA ILE A 931 -32.38 35.03 -16.29
C ILE A 931 -33.01 34.16 -17.38
N ALA A 932 -32.56 34.29 -18.63
CA ALA A 932 -33.11 33.51 -19.74
C ALA A 932 -33.00 31.99 -19.51
N SER A 933 -31.87 31.52 -18.97
CA SER A 933 -31.66 30.09 -18.67
C SER A 933 -32.57 29.61 -17.52
N LEU A 934 -32.77 30.44 -16.50
CA LEU A 934 -33.58 30.13 -15.32
C LEU A 934 -35.09 30.17 -15.59
N GLU A 935 -35.56 31.05 -16.48
CA GLU A 935 -36.97 31.08 -16.92
C GLU A 935 -37.32 29.84 -17.77
N GLN A 936 -36.39 29.42 -18.64
CA GLN A 936 -36.52 28.15 -19.36
C GLN A 936 -36.55 26.95 -18.40
N LEU A 937 -35.68 26.97 -17.38
CA LEU A 937 -35.71 25.96 -16.32
C LEU A 937 -37.07 25.93 -15.63
N LEU A 938 -37.60 27.08 -15.22
CA LEU A 938 -38.85 27.17 -14.47
C LEU A 938 -40.01 26.56 -15.25
N THR A 939 -40.09 26.89 -16.55
CA THR A 939 -41.09 26.33 -17.47
C THR A 939 -40.93 24.81 -17.60
N ALA A 940 -39.70 24.32 -17.82
CA ALA A 940 -39.43 22.90 -17.97
C ALA A 940 -39.71 22.11 -16.68
N ALA A 941 -39.37 22.67 -15.51
CA ALA A 941 -39.52 22.02 -14.21
C ALA A 941 -40.99 21.80 -13.81
N GLN A 942 -41.93 22.57 -14.36
CA GLN A 942 -43.38 22.37 -14.13
C GLN A 942 -43.93 21.12 -14.84
N GLN A 943 -43.24 20.66 -15.90
CA GLN A 943 -43.66 19.52 -16.71
C GLN A 943 -43.05 18.19 -16.24
N LEU A 944 -42.09 18.24 -15.31
CA LEU A 944 -41.39 17.06 -14.81
C LEU A 944 -42.24 16.29 -13.80
N GLN A 945 -42.06 14.97 -13.78
CA GLN A 945 -42.64 14.08 -12.78
C GLN A 945 -41.63 13.77 -11.66
N PRO A 946 -42.09 13.51 -10.42
CA PRO A 946 -41.27 13.00 -9.34
C PRO A 946 -40.58 11.69 -9.74
N LEU A 947 -39.33 11.53 -9.33
CA LEU A 947 -38.59 10.29 -9.56
C LEU A 947 -38.37 9.58 -8.22
N ALA A 948 -38.87 8.34 -8.11
CA ALA A 948 -38.68 7.53 -6.91
C ALA A 948 -37.20 7.26 -6.62
N ALA A 949 -36.90 6.95 -5.35
CA ALA A 949 -35.62 6.42 -4.97
C ALA A 949 -35.37 5.08 -5.69
N SER A 950 -34.12 4.81 -6.05
CA SER A 950 -33.66 3.57 -6.67
C SER A 950 -32.29 3.20 -6.13
N THR A 951 -31.77 2.03 -6.52
CA THR A 951 -30.41 1.60 -6.20
C THR A 951 -29.33 2.57 -6.68
N THR A 952 -29.58 3.30 -7.77
CA THR A 952 -28.69 4.33 -8.33
C THR A 952 -29.07 5.75 -7.90
N ARG A 953 -30.22 5.93 -7.25
CA ARG A 953 -30.75 7.21 -6.77
C ARG A 953 -31.22 7.06 -5.33
N LEU A 954 -30.30 7.27 -4.40
CA LEU A 954 -30.52 7.06 -2.96
C LEU A 954 -31.69 7.85 -2.36
N VAL A 955 -32.03 9.00 -2.95
CA VAL A 955 -33.11 9.88 -2.48
C VAL A 955 -34.09 10.16 -3.61
N ARG A 956 -35.39 10.17 -3.30
CA ARG A 956 -36.43 10.63 -4.22
C ARG A 956 -36.06 12.01 -4.76
N PHE A 957 -36.28 12.23 -6.05
CA PHE A 957 -36.10 13.53 -6.68
C PHE A 957 -37.47 14.18 -6.94
N GLU A 958 -37.64 15.38 -6.40
CA GLU A 958 -38.84 16.19 -6.58
C GLU A 958 -38.53 17.43 -7.44
N PRO A 959 -39.23 17.63 -8.58
CA PRO A 959 -38.98 18.76 -9.49
C PRO A 959 -39.13 20.14 -8.86
N GLN A 960 -39.98 20.28 -7.84
CA GLN A 960 -40.20 21.56 -7.14
C GLN A 960 -38.91 22.06 -6.48
N ARG A 961 -37.92 21.17 -6.22
CA ARG A 961 -36.57 21.58 -5.79
C ARG A 961 -35.90 22.51 -6.80
N LEU A 962 -36.00 22.20 -8.10
CA LEU A 962 -35.41 23.02 -9.16
C LEU A 962 -36.15 24.35 -9.28
N GLN A 963 -37.48 24.35 -9.16
CA GLN A 963 -38.30 25.56 -9.18
C GLN A 963 -37.92 26.51 -8.03
N LEU A 964 -37.75 25.98 -6.81
CA LEU A 964 -37.36 26.79 -5.64
C LEU A 964 -35.99 27.45 -5.78
N LEU A 965 -35.03 26.76 -6.41
CA LEU A 965 -33.71 27.32 -6.70
C LEU A 965 -33.78 28.39 -7.79
N ALA A 966 -34.52 28.12 -8.87
CA ALA A 966 -34.67 29.07 -9.97
C ALA A 966 -35.40 30.34 -9.57
N LEU A 967 -36.55 30.23 -8.88
CA LEU A 967 -37.29 31.40 -8.38
C LEU A 967 -36.43 32.25 -7.44
N GLY A 968 -35.61 31.63 -6.59
CA GLY A 968 -34.70 32.35 -5.69
C GLY A 968 -33.60 33.10 -6.44
N LEU A 969 -33.01 32.50 -7.48
CA LEU A 969 -32.00 33.14 -8.32
C LEU A 969 -32.60 34.24 -9.19
N LEU A 970 -33.76 34.00 -9.81
CA LEU A 970 -34.49 34.97 -10.61
C LEU A 970 -34.87 36.20 -9.80
N ALA A 971 -35.36 36.02 -8.57
CA ALA A 971 -35.68 37.13 -7.67
C ALA A 971 -34.46 37.97 -7.29
N ASN A 972 -33.26 37.38 -7.20
CA ASN A 972 -32.04 38.13 -6.90
C ASN A 972 -31.49 38.86 -8.13
N LEU A 973 -31.68 38.28 -9.32
CA LEU A 973 -31.13 38.77 -10.58
C LEU A 973 -32.01 39.82 -11.25
N SER A 974 -33.33 39.77 -11.04
CA SER A 974 -34.26 40.67 -11.73
C SER A 974 -34.02 42.12 -11.30
N PRO A 975 -33.86 43.06 -12.25
CA PRO A 975 -33.71 44.48 -11.94
C PRO A 975 -35.04 45.17 -11.63
N ASP A 976 -36.19 44.54 -11.91
CA ASP A 976 -37.53 45.11 -11.67
C ASP A 976 -38.09 44.63 -10.32
N PRO A 977 -38.30 45.53 -9.34
CA PRO A 977 -38.92 45.20 -8.05
C PRO A 977 -40.23 44.42 -8.17
N LYS A 978 -41.05 44.66 -9.21
CA LYS A 978 -42.31 43.94 -9.40
C LYS A 978 -42.11 42.47 -9.74
N GLN A 979 -41.13 42.17 -10.57
CA GLN A 979 -40.75 40.79 -10.90
C GLN A 979 -40.09 40.09 -9.69
N GLN A 980 -39.26 40.82 -8.93
CA GLN A 980 -38.69 40.29 -7.68
C GLN A 980 -39.80 39.87 -6.70
N ILE A 981 -40.84 40.70 -6.55
CA ILE A 981 -42.02 40.40 -5.74
C ILE A 981 -42.72 39.13 -6.23
N ASP A 982 -43.02 39.04 -7.52
CA ASP A 982 -43.72 37.88 -8.11
C ASP A 982 -42.94 36.57 -7.89
N TYR A 983 -41.64 36.55 -8.21
CA TYR A 983 -40.80 35.38 -8.01
C TYR A 983 -40.70 34.95 -6.54
N GLN A 984 -40.58 35.89 -5.60
CA GLN A 984 -40.54 35.58 -4.17
C GLN A 984 -41.89 35.07 -3.65
N GLN A 985 -43.00 35.64 -4.12
CA GLN A 985 -44.34 35.17 -3.76
C GLN A 985 -44.58 33.73 -4.24
N GLN A 986 -44.22 33.42 -5.49
CA GLN A 986 -44.29 32.06 -6.02
C GLN A 986 -43.40 31.09 -5.22
N ARG A 987 -42.18 31.52 -4.85
CA ARG A 987 -41.25 30.71 -4.04
C ARG A 987 -41.80 30.44 -2.65
N LEU A 988 -42.39 31.43 -2.00
CA LEU A 988 -43.02 31.29 -0.68
C LEU A 988 -44.24 30.37 -0.73
N ALA A 989 -45.11 30.54 -1.73
CA ALA A 989 -46.26 29.66 -1.91
C ALA A 989 -45.82 28.20 -2.09
N LEU A 990 -44.75 27.97 -2.86
CA LEU A 990 -44.20 26.64 -3.05
C LEU A 990 -43.61 26.08 -1.75
N LEU A 991 -42.84 26.85 -0.99
CA LEU A 991 -42.31 26.42 0.33
C LEU A 991 -43.42 26.12 1.33
N GLN A 992 -44.52 26.87 1.32
CA GLN A 992 -45.68 26.62 2.16
C GLN A 992 -46.36 25.29 1.82
N GLN A 993 -46.47 24.95 0.54
CA GLN A 993 -47.04 23.66 0.10
C GLN A 993 -46.19 22.44 0.52
N LEU A 994 -44.93 22.64 0.90
CA LEU A 994 -44.03 21.58 1.35
C LEU A 994 -44.12 21.27 2.85
N ASP A 995 -45.09 21.85 3.55
CA ASP A 995 -45.29 21.63 4.98
C ASP A 995 -45.46 20.14 5.32
N GLY A 996 -44.70 19.66 6.31
CA GLY A 996 -44.65 18.24 6.69
C GLY A 996 -44.06 17.30 5.63
N ARG A 997 -43.57 17.82 4.50
CA ARG A 997 -43.01 17.06 3.37
C ARG A 997 -41.58 17.44 3.02
N SER A 998 -40.89 18.23 3.86
CA SER A 998 -39.54 18.73 3.60
C SER A 998 -38.52 17.61 3.30
N SER A 999 -38.69 16.45 3.93
CA SER A 999 -37.84 15.26 3.73
C SER A 999 -37.88 14.74 2.29
N ASP A 1000 -39.01 14.90 1.58
CA ASP A 1000 -39.15 14.52 0.17
C ASP A 1000 -38.16 15.31 -0.72
N PHE A 1001 -37.67 16.46 -0.25
CA PHE A 1001 -36.80 17.40 -0.95
C PHE A 1001 -35.34 17.35 -0.50
N ALA A 1002 -34.99 16.36 0.34
CA ALA A 1002 -33.70 16.28 1.03
C ALA A 1002 -33.41 17.49 1.95
N TRP A 1003 -34.47 18.10 2.51
CA TRP A 1003 -34.37 19.15 3.52
C TRP A 1003 -35.01 18.68 4.84
N ASN A 1004 -34.58 19.27 5.95
CA ASN A 1004 -35.32 19.19 7.20
C ASN A 1004 -36.31 20.35 7.31
N GLU A 1005 -37.25 20.23 8.24
CA GLU A 1005 -38.30 21.24 8.44
C GLU A 1005 -37.69 22.60 8.83
N GLN A 1006 -36.66 22.58 9.67
CA GLN A 1006 -35.85 23.74 10.00
C GLN A 1006 -35.29 24.45 8.75
N GLY A 1007 -34.74 23.72 7.79
CA GLY A 1007 -34.20 24.26 6.55
C GLY A 1007 -35.28 24.87 5.64
N ARG A 1008 -36.46 24.24 5.55
CA ARG A 1008 -37.62 24.80 4.82
C ARG A 1008 -38.01 26.16 5.39
N LEU A 1009 -38.17 26.22 6.71
CA LEU A 1009 -38.52 27.43 7.45
C LEU A 1009 -37.44 28.51 7.31
N GLU A 1010 -36.16 28.14 7.27
CA GLU A 1010 -35.05 29.08 7.02
C GLU A 1010 -35.12 29.69 5.62
N PHE A 1011 -35.41 28.88 4.59
CA PHE A 1011 -35.62 29.37 3.23
C PHE A 1011 -36.83 30.32 3.15
N MET A 1012 -37.91 30.01 3.87
CA MET A 1012 -39.09 30.89 3.96
C MET A 1012 -38.74 32.22 4.61
N LEU A 1013 -38.00 32.21 5.74
CA LEU A 1013 -37.54 33.43 6.42
C LEU A 1013 -36.67 34.28 5.50
N LYS A 1014 -35.75 33.66 4.75
CA LYS A 1014 -34.90 34.36 3.77
C LYS A 1014 -35.75 34.98 2.66
N SER A 1015 -36.71 34.23 2.10
CA SER A 1015 -37.59 34.73 1.05
C SER A 1015 -38.51 35.85 1.53
N GLN A 1016 -39.04 35.79 2.75
CA GLN A 1016 -39.84 36.89 3.31
C GLN A 1016 -39.02 38.17 3.48
N GLN A 1017 -37.78 38.06 3.97
CA GLN A 1017 -36.89 39.22 4.09
C GLN A 1017 -36.57 39.83 2.72
N GLN A 1018 -36.30 39.01 1.71
CA GLN A 1018 -36.07 39.50 0.35
C GLN A 1018 -37.33 40.13 -0.26
N LEU A 1019 -38.50 39.55 0.00
CA LEU A 1019 -39.78 40.11 -0.43
C LEU A 1019 -40.06 41.47 0.23
N ALA A 1020 -39.74 41.63 1.51
CA ALA A 1020 -39.86 42.91 2.21
C ALA A 1020 -38.99 44.00 1.58
N LEU A 1021 -37.73 43.69 1.23
CA LEU A 1021 -36.83 44.61 0.53
C LEU A 1021 -37.34 44.96 -0.88
N ALA A 1022 -37.92 44.00 -1.59
CA ALA A 1022 -38.52 44.24 -2.90
C ALA A 1022 -39.78 45.15 -2.79
N TYR A 1023 -40.58 44.99 -1.73
CA TYR A 1023 -41.68 45.92 -1.45
C TYR A 1023 -41.20 47.32 -1.08
N GLU A 1024 -40.12 47.44 -0.31
CA GLU A 1024 -39.49 48.73 0.01
C GLU A 1024 -39.02 49.45 -1.26
N SER A 1025 -38.29 48.75 -2.14
CA SER A 1025 -37.80 49.32 -3.40
C SER A 1025 -38.94 49.69 -4.36
N ALA A 1026 -40.05 48.93 -4.34
CA ALA A 1026 -41.29 49.25 -5.05
C ALA A 1026 -42.16 50.33 -4.38
N LYS A 1027 -41.73 50.89 -3.24
CA LYS A 1027 -42.49 51.86 -2.41
C LYS A 1027 -43.83 51.33 -1.87
N MET A 1028 -43.98 50.01 -1.76
CA MET A 1028 -45.14 49.31 -1.19
C MET A 1028 -44.95 49.11 0.33
N LEU A 1029 -44.82 50.22 1.06
CA LEU A 1029 -44.40 50.20 2.46
C LEU A 1029 -45.35 49.44 3.42
N PRO A 1030 -46.70 49.48 3.27
CA PRO A 1030 -47.60 48.68 4.11
C PRO A 1030 -47.38 47.17 3.94
N GLN A 1031 -47.15 46.71 2.71
CA GLN A 1031 -46.89 45.31 2.39
C GLN A 1031 -45.52 44.87 2.92
N MET A 1032 -44.51 45.74 2.85
CA MET A 1032 -43.19 45.52 3.46
C MET A 1032 -43.33 45.28 4.97
N ALA A 1033 -44.01 46.18 5.69
CA ALA A 1033 -44.17 46.07 7.14
C ALA A 1033 -44.94 44.80 7.55
N THR A 1034 -46.00 44.48 6.81
CA THR A 1034 -46.80 43.26 7.04
C THR A 1034 -45.97 41.99 6.78
N THR A 1035 -45.16 41.97 5.72
CA THR A 1035 -44.29 40.83 5.39
C THR A 1035 -43.24 40.61 6.47
N MET A 1036 -42.62 41.68 6.97
CA MET A 1036 -41.66 41.59 8.07
C MET A 1036 -42.33 41.15 9.38
N ALA A 1037 -43.56 41.59 9.67
CA ALA A 1037 -44.31 41.12 10.83
C ALA A 1037 -44.62 39.61 10.76
N HIS A 1038 -44.93 39.08 9.59
CA HIS A 1038 -45.13 37.63 9.38
C HIS A 1038 -43.85 36.80 9.58
N SER A 1039 -42.66 37.41 9.50
CA SER A 1039 -41.41 36.70 9.73
C SER A 1039 -41.19 36.32 11.19
N LEU A 1040 -41.82 37.03 12.15
CA LEU A 1040 -41.61 36.77 13.58
C LEU A 1040 -42.31 35.49 14.08
N PRO A 1041 -43.60 35.22 13.77
CA PRO A 1041 -44.21 33.92 14.07
C PRO A 1041 -43.50 32.76 13.35
N LEU A 1042 -43.07 32.98 12.10
CA LEU A 1042 -42.32 31.98 11.33
C LEU A 1042 -40.96 31.67 11.98
N LEU A 1043 -40.30 32.67 12.55
CA LEU A 1043 -39.06 32.49 13.30
C LEU A 1043 -39.27 31.67 14.59
N THR A 1044 -40.45 31.80 15.22
CA THR A 1044 -40.83 30.97 16.37
C THR A 1044 -40.96 29.51 15.97
N GLN A 1045 -41.64 29.22 14.86
CA GLN A 1045 -41.73 27.86 14.31
C GLN A 1045 -40.35 27.28 13.95
N TRP A 1046 -39.46 28.12 13.42
CA TRP A 1046 -38.09 27.70 13.10
C TRP A 1046 -37.28 27.30 14.35
N LEU A 1047 -37.47 28.01 15.46
CA LEU A 1047 -36.87 27.67 16.76
C LEU A 1047 -37.45 26.35 17.31
N GLU A 1048 -38.77 26.16 17.22
CA GLU A 1048 -39.45 24.90 17.61
C GLU A 1048 -38.95 23.70 16.79
N ALA A 1049 -38.54 23.92 15.53
CA ALA A 1049 -37.95 22.91 14.66
C ALA A 1049 -36.47 22.58 14.96
N GLY A 1050 -35.90 23.08 16.07
CA GLY A 1050 -34.52 22.81 16.50
C GLY A 1050 -33.53 23.94 16.23
N GLY A 1051 -34.02 25.12 15.84
CA GLY A 1051 -33.21 26.32 15.65
C GLY A 1051 -32.67 26.93 16.94
N GLY A 1052 -31.46 27.49 16.90
CA GLY A 1052 -30.86 28.21 18.03
C GLY A 1052 -31.14 29.72 18.01
N TYR A 1053 -31.34 30.32 19.19
CA TYR A 1053 -31.55 31.77 19.34
C TYR A 1053 -30.36 32.63 18.89
N ASN A 1054 -29.14 32.11 18.97
CA ASN A 1054 -27.92 32.78 18.51
C ASN A 1054 -27.61 32.55 17.02
N SER A 1055 -28.53 31.96 16.27
CA SER A 1055 -28.32 31.65 14.85
C SER A 1055 -28.38 32.90 13.96
N PRO A 1056 -27.69 32.89 12.80
CA PRO A 1056 -27.77 33.98 11.83
C PRO A 1056 -29.20 34.26 11.34
N ALA A 1057 -30.06 33.25 11.28
CA ALA A 1057 -31.45 33.41 10.85
C ALA A 1057 -32.25 34.29 11.82
N VAL A 1058 -32.12 34.05 13.12
CA VAL A 1058 -32.79 34.84 14.17
C VAL A 1058 -32.25 36.28 14.20
N ILE A 1059 -30.94 36.42 14.30
CA ILE A 1059 -30.28 37.73 14.42
C ILE A 1059 -30.62 38.60 13.21
N ARG A 1060 -30.46 38.06 11.98
CA ARG A 1060 -30.74 38.81 10.75
C ARG A 1060 -32.21 39.24 10.67
N THR A 1061 -33.14 38.36 11.02
CA THR A 1061 -34.57 38.65 10.95
C THR A 1061 -34.97 39.75 11.94
N LEU A 1062 -34.51 39.67 13.19
CA LEU A 1062 -34.79 40.67 14.22
C LEU A 1062 -34.12 42.01 13.90
N THR A 1063 -32.86 42.01 13.48
CA THR A 1063 -32.14 43.23 13.08
C THR A 1063 -32.82 43.91 11.90
N ASN A 1064 -33.24 43.15 10.88
CA ASN A 1064 -33.95 43.70 9.72
C ASN A 1064 -35.33 44.24 10.10
N TYR A 1065 -36.09 43.52 10.94
CA TYR A 1065 -37.40 43.97 11.41
C TYR A 1065 -37.29 45.29 12.16
N LEU A 1066 -36.39 45.36 13.15
CA LEU A 1066 -36.19 46.56 13.95
C LEU A 1066 -35.66 47.71 13.08
N SER A 1067 -34.69 47.46 12.21
CA SER A 1067 -34.15 48.50 11.32
C SER A 1067 -35.22 49.11 10.41
N LEU A 1068 -36.03 48.28 9.74
CA LEU A 1068 -37.12 48.76 8.87
C LEU A 1068 -38.21 49.48 9.67
N SER A 1069 -38.51 49.02 10.89
CA SER A 1069 -39.48 49.67 11.76
C SER A 1069 -39.04 51.06 12.20
N LEU A 1070 -37.73 51.28 12.38
CA LEU A 1070 -37.17 52.59 12.67
C LEU A 1070 -37.21 53.51 11.45
N LEU A 1071 -36.91 52.98 10.26
CA LEU A 1071 -36.95 53.74 9.02
C LEU A 1071 -38.38 54.18 8.63
N TYR A 1072 -39.38 53.34 8.91
CA TYR A 1072 -40.78 53.54 8.52
C TYR A 1072 -41.76 53.35 9.70
N PRO A 1073 -41.67 54.17 10.76
CA PRO A 1073 -42.36 53.92 12.03
C PRO A 1073 -43.89 53.84 11.90
N GLU A 1074 -44.50 54.68 11.07
CA GLU A 1074 -45.95 54.71 10.83
C GLU A 1074 -46.50 53.37 10.31
N GLN A 1075 -45.71 52.64 9.52
CA GLN A 1075 -46.13 51.37 8.91
C GLN A 1075 -46.05 50.20 9.90
N PHE A 1076 -45.24 50.33 10.95
CA PHE A 1076 -45.02 49.30 11.95
C PHE A 1076 -45.85 49.52 13.22
N GLN A 1077 -46.47 50.68 13.43
CA GLN A 1077 -47.31 50.95 14.61
C GLN A 1077 -48.50 49.97 14.74
N SER A 1078 -49.13 49.59 13.63
CA SER A 1078 -50.27 48.67 13.61
C SER A 1078 -49.90 47.18 13.62
N GLN A 1079 -48.61 46.84 13.50
CA GLN A 1079 -48.14 45.45 13.43
C GLN A 1079 -48.11 44.80 14.83
N PRO A 1080 -48.37 43.48 14.94
CA PRO A 1080 -48.40 42.76 16.21
C PRO A 1080 -47.04 42.73 16.90
N THR A 1081 -47.01 42.98 18.21
CA THR A 1081 -45.78 43.08 19.02
C THR A 1081 -45.44 41.84 19.82
N ALA A 1082 -46.43 40.99 20.10
CA ALA A 1082 -46.27 39.84 21.00
C ALA A 1082 -45.12 38.88 20.57
N PRO A 1083 -44.95 38.54 19.26
CA PRO A 1083 -43.84 37.68 18.85
C PRO A 1083 -42.46 38.31 19.07
N LEU A 1084 -42.31 39.61 18.80
CA LEU A 1084 -41.05 40.33 19.01
C LEU A 1084 -40.67 40.36 20.49
N ALA A 1085 -41.65 40.64 21.36
CA ALA A 1085 -41.46 40.69 22.81
C ALA A 1085 -41.04 39.33 23.40
N ALA A 1086 -41.46 38.22 22.78
CA ALA A 1086 -41.04 36.88 23.18
C ALA A 1086 -39.62 36.53 22.68
N LEU A 1087 -39.29 36.85 21.44
CA LEU A 1087 -38.05 36.41 20.78
C LEU A 1087 -36.82 37.23 21.17
N LEU A 1088 -36.97 38.55 21.29
CA LEU A 1088 -35.83 39.47 21.43
C LEU A 1088 -35.06 39.28 22.75
N PRO A 1089 -35.70 39.19 23.94
CA PRO A 1089 -34.96 39.00 25.20
C PRO A 1089 -34.19 37.67 25.24
N GLN A 1090 -34.78 36.61 24.69
CA GLN A 1090 -34.16 35.28 24.63
C GLN A 1090 -32.95 35.28 23.68
N THR A 1091 -33.04 35.99 22.56
CA THR A 1091 -31.93 36.18 21.62
C THR A 1091 -30.77 36.94 22.25
N VAL A 1092 -31.05 38.07 22.93
CA VAL A 1092 -30.02 38.86 23.63
C VAL A 1092 -29.34 38.02 24.72
N THR A 1093 -30.10 37.19 25.43
CA THR A 1093 -29.57 36.26 26.44
C THR A 1093 -28.66 35.21 25.80
N ALA A 1094 -29.07 34.58 24.70
CA ALA A 1094 -28.29 33.56 23.99
C ALA A 1094 -26.99 34.09 23.36
N LEU A 1095 -26.92 35.39 23.06
CA LEU A 1095 -25.70 36.06 22.59
C LEU A 1095 -24.72 36.42 23.71
N THR A 1096 -25.02 36.05 24.96
CA THR A 1096 -24.14 36.31 26.10
C THR A 1096 -23.36 35.04 26.45
N LEU A 1097 -22.08 35.00 26.09
CA LEU A 1097 -21.16 33.90 26.40
C LEU A 1097 -20.24 34.30 27.56
N GLN A 1098 -20.25 33.55 28.66
CA GLN A 1098 -19.34 33.75 29.78
C GLN A 1098 -18.20 32.72 29.76
N PRO A 1099 -16.94 33.11 30.07
CA PRO A 1099 -16.48 34.44 30.47
C PRO A 1099 -15.98 35.32 29.30
N TYR A 1100 -16.00 34.82 28.06
CA TYR A 1100 -15.52 35.54 26.87
C TYR A 1100 -16.58 35.53 25.77
N THR A 1101 -16.98 36.71 25.29
CA THR A 1101 -17.88 36.87 24.13
C THR A 1101 -17.06 37.37 22.93
N PRO A 1102 -17.07 36.66 21.78
CA PRO A 1102 -16.37 37.11 20.59
C PRO A 1102 -16.86 38.51 20.11
N PRO A 1103 -15.99 39.37 19.54
CA PRO A 1103 -16.35 40.74 19.19
C PRO A 1103 -17.57 40.86 18.27
N MET A 1104 -17.73 39.92 17.33
CA MET A 1104 -18.87 39.88 16.41
C MET A 1104 -20.20 39.61 17.12
N THR A 1105 -20.20 38.65 18.05
CA THR A 1105 -21.37 38.31 18.89
C THR A 1105 -21.73 39.45 19.82
N ALA A 1106 -20.71 40.10 20.40
CA ALA A 1106 -20.89 41.26 21.25
C ALA A 1106 -21.52 42.44 20.48
N MET A 1107 -21.05 42.71 19.26
CA MET A 1107 -21.64 43.73 18.38
C MET A 1107 -23.10 43.42 18.06
N GLN A 1108 -23.42 42.20 17.63
CA GLN A 1108 -24.79 41.80 17.28
C GLN A 1108 -25.76 41.97 18.47
N ARG A 1109 -25.32 41.66 19.68
CA ARG A 1109 -26.11 41.87 20.90
C ARG A 1109 -26.36 43.35 21.15
N LEU A 1110 -25.30 44.17 21.16
CA LEU A 1110 -25.39 45.62 21.37
C LEU A 1110 -26.25 46.30 20.30
N GLN A 1111 -26.13 45.84 19.05
CA GLN A 1111 -26.95 46.30 17.92
C GLN A 1111 -28.43 46.02 18.15
N LEU A 1112 -28.80 44.80 18.53
CA LEU A 1112 -30.21 44.45 18.80
C LEU A 1112 -30.78 45.26 19.97
N GLN A 1113 -30.02 45.46 21.04
CA GLN A 1113 -30.44 46.26 22.19
C GLN A 1113 -30.65 47.74 21.81
N LEU A 1114 -29.72 48.32 21.04
CA LEU A 1114 -29.83 49.70 20.56
C LEU A 1114 -31.06 49.89 19.66
N LEU A 1115 -31.27 48.97 18.72
CA LEU A 1115 -32.41 49.01 17.81
C LEU A 1115 -33.75 48.85 18.55
N ASP A 1116 -33.78 48.04 19.61
CA ASP A 1116 -34.97 47.87 20.46
C ASP A 1116 -35.31 49.13 21.27
N SER A 1117 -34.32 49.80 21.88
CA SER A 1117 -34.54 51.09 22.56
C SER A 1117 -35.13 52.11 21.59
N GLY A 1118 -34.61 52.17 20.36
CA GLY A 1118 -35.16 53.01 19.30
C GLY A 1118 -36.58 52.61 18.92
N TYR A 1119 -36.87 51.32 18.78
CA TYR A 1119 -38.20 50.81 18.44
C TYR A 1119 -39.25 51.17 19.51
N ARG A 1120 -38.91 50.99 20.79
CA ARG A 1120 -39.78 51.36 21.92
C ARG A 1120 -40.06 52.86 21.99
N TYR A 1121 -39.12 53.70 21.54
CA TYR A 1121 -39.27 55.15 21.46
C TYR A 1121 -40.07 55.58 20.21
N LEU A 1122 -39.56 55.31 19.00
CA LEU A 1122 -40.10 55.85 17.74
C LEU A 1122 -41.36 55.14 17.24
N VAL A 1123 -41.52 53.85 17.53
CA VAL A 1123 -42.63 53.05 16.98
C VAL A 1123 -43.72 52.79 18.02
N ARG A 1124 -43.34 52.51 19.27
CA ARG A 1124 -44.30 52.09 20.31
C ARG A 1124 -44.69 53.17 21.31
N ASN A 1125 -43.92 54.24 21.40
CA ASN A 1125 -44.16 55.32 22.38
C ASN A 1125 -44.25 54.78 23.83
N THR A 1126 -43.54 53.69 24.12
CA THR A 1126 -43.47 53.05 25.45
C THR A 1126 -42.23 53.46 26.23
N LEU A 1127 -41.26 54.10 25.56
CA LEU A 1127 -40.06 54.68 26.15
C LEU A 1127 -40.10 56.19 25.88
N ASP A 1128 -39.88 57.01 26.90
CA ASP A 1128 -39.77 58.46 26.73
C ASP A 1128 -38.34 58.87 26.38
N LYS A 1129 -38.13 60.14 26.00
CA LYS A 1129 -36.81 60.65 25.58
C LYS A 1129 -35.75 60.45 26.67
N LYS A 1130 -36.12 60.65 27.94
CA LYS A 1130 -35.21 60.52 29.08
C LYS A 1130 -34.78 59.06 29.28
N GLY A 1131 -35.72 58.13 29.16
CA GLY A 1131 -35.46 56.69 29.22
C GLY A 1131 -34.58 56.21 28.06
N LEU A 1132 -34.81 56.70 26.84
CA LEU A 1132 -33.96 56.37 25.69
C LEU A 1132 -32.51 56.83 25.90
N THR A 1133 -32.30 58.06 26.38
CA THR A 1133 -30.96 58.57 26.66
C THR A 1133 -30.25 57.73 27.72
N ALA A 1134 -30.94 57.36 28.81
CA ALA A 1134 -30.37 56.53 29.87
C ALA A 1134 -29.98 55.12 29.38
N GLU A 1135 -30.79 54.48 28.55
CA GLU A 1135 -30.47 53.16 27.99
C GLU A 1135 -29.28 53.20 27.01
N ILE A 1136 -29.19 54.24 26.17
CA ILE A 1136 -28.05 54.44 25.27
C ILE A 1136 -26.75 54.66 26.06
N GLU A 1137 -26.78 55.51 27.09
CA GLU A 1137 -25.62 55.75 27.96
C GLU A 1137 -25.16 54.45 28.66
N ALA A 1138 -26.11 53.63 29.13
CA ALA A 1138 -25.81 52.34 29.73
C ALA A 1138 -25.16 51.36 28.72
N LEU A 1139 -25.64 51.31 27.47
CA LEU A 1139 -25.03 50.50 26.41
C LEU A 1139 -23.61 50.96 26.08
N GLN A 1140 -23.37 52.28 26.00
CA GLN A 1140 -22.05 52.83 25.74
C GLN A 1140 -21.05 52.55 26.86
N GLN A 1141 -21.50 52.50 28.13
CA GLN A 1141 -20.66 52.18 29.28
C GLN A 1141 -20.35 50.68 29.43
N HIS A 1142 -21.04 49.81 28.69
CA HIS A 1142 -20.83 48.36 28.77
C HIS A 1142 -19.40 47.98 28.31
N PRO A 1143 -18.70 47.04 28.99
CA PRO A 1143 -17.32 46.66 28.64
C PRO A 1143 -17.15 46.27 27.17
N ASP A 1144 -18.08 45.49 26.63
CA ASP A 1144 -18.06 45.08 25.23
C ASP A 1144 -18.16 46.24 24.23
N TRP A 1145 -18.87 47.33 24.58
CA TRP A 1145 -18.92 48.54 23.74
C TRP A 1145 -17.59 49.30 23.78
N GLN A 1146 -17.00 49.43 24.98
CA GLN A 1146 -15.74 50.14 25.19
C GLN A 1146 -14.54 49.43 24.52
N GLN A 1147 -14.58 48.10 24.44
CA GLN A 1147 -13.50 47.30 23.86
C GLN A 1147 -13.63 47.10 22.34
N LEU A 1148 -14.82 47.29 21.75
CA LEU A 1148 -15.07 47.06 20.33
C LEU A 1148 -14.17 47.88 19.39
N PRO A 1149 -13.91 49.19 19.63
CA PRO A 1149 -13.07 50.01 18.75
C PRO A 1149 -11.62 49.54 18.66
N SER A 1150 -11.07 48.94 19.73
CA SER A 1150 -9.70 48.43 19.73
C SER A 1150 -9.60 47.03 19.15
N GLN A 1151 -10.66 46.22 19.24
CA GLN A 1151 -10.67 44.84 18.74
C GLN A 1151 -11.07 44.74 17.25
N ARG A 1152 -12.10 45.48 16.82
CA ARG A 1152 -12.71 45.43 15.47
C ARG A 1152 -13.26 46.83 15.10
N PRO A 1153 -12.41 47.77 14.65
CA PRO A 1153 -12.80 49.17 14.41
C PRO A 1153 -13.91 49.33 13.36
N GLU A 1154 -14.01 48.42 12.40
CA GLU A 1154 -15.06 48.42 11.38
C GLU A 1154 -16.45 48.09 11.96
N LEU A 1155 -16.52 47.19 12.95
CA LEU A 1155 -17.77 46.85 13.63
C LEU A 1155 -18.21 47.98 14.57
N ALA A 1156 -17.26 48.64 15.23
CA ALA A 1156 -17.52 49.83 16.03
C ALA A 1156 -18.06 50.99 15.18
N ALA A 1157 -17.50 51.20 13.98
CA ALA A 1157 -17.99 52.20 13.05
C ALA A 1157 -19.43 51.93 12.59
N GLU A 1158 -19.79 50.66 12.31
CA GLU A 1158 -21.17 50.29 11.97
C GLU A 1158 -22.14 50.61 13.11
N LEU A 1159 -21.80 50.21 14.34
CA LEU A 1159 -22.64 50.42 15.51
C LEU A 1159 -22.81 51.93 15.82
N MET A 1160 -21.74 52.71 15.69
CA MET A 1160 -21.77 54.17 15.85
C MET A 1160 -22.58 54.86 14.76
N SER A 1161 -22.53 54.37 13.52
CA SER A 1161 -23.37 54.90 12.42
C SER A 1161 -24.86 54.73 12.73
N ARG A 1162 -25.27 53.56 13.24
CA ARG A 1162 -26.66 53.30 13.64
C ARG A 1162 -27.08 54.14 14.84
N LEU A 1163 -26.21 54.31 15.83
CA LEU A 1163 -26.45 55.21 16.96
C LEU A 1163 -26.61 56.67 16.48
N GLY A 1164 -25.71 57.14 15.63
CA GLY A 1164 -25.78 58.49 15.06
C GLY A 1164 -27.07 58.72 14.26
N TRP A 1165 -27.51 57.71 13.50
CA TRP A 1165 -28.79 57.76 12.82
C TRP A 1165 -29.97 57.87 13.80
N LEU A 1166 -29.97 57.07 14.88
CA LEU A 1166 -31.03 57.09 15.89
C LEU A 1166 -31.08 58.41 16.66
N LEU A 1167 -29.93 59.03 16.95
CA LEU A 1167 -29.84 60.33 17.62
C LEU A 1167 -30.27 61.51 16.74
N ASN A 1168 -30.18 61.37 15.41
CA ASN A 1168 -30.59 62.39 14.44
C ASN A 1168 -32.11 62.40 14.20
N ARG A 1169 -32.83 61.33 14.55
CA ARG A 1169 -34.28 61.20 14.45
C ARG A 1169 -34.95 61.60 15.76
#